data_AF-A0A078HMZ3-F1
#
_entry.id   AF-A0A078HMZ3-F1
#
_cell.length_a   1.000
_cell.length_b   1.000
_cell.length_c   1.000
_cell.angle_alpha   90.00
_cell.angle_beta   90.00
_cell.angle_gamma   90.00
#
_symmetry.space_group_name_H-M   'P 1'
#
loop_
_entity.id
_entity.type
_entity.pdbx_description
1 polymer ?
#
loop_
_entity_poly.entity_id
_entity_poly.type
_entity_poly.pdbx_seq_one_letter_code
_entity_poly.pdbx_strand_id
1 'polypeptide(L)'
;MSASFTDDEGKLTLCVAENGHSFAFECSETTSVESVMRFVESVSGISFSDQLLLSLDMRLEPQKLLSSFGLPAGDREVFVFNKAMLQSNSHPPSPEDVDLEEVVDALPPAASLHEHHPLDDASDPALKALPSYERQFRYHFLRGRAIYNCTVLKHENCERFAREQKVQQRAVEVATANLEQYYRVIYQNYLEFMKRYKHQHRLHSDLLMNFGRDVEKLRSVKIHPYLQTDSRKCLLDFVKEDKLSQAVESCGSSHRQFENKIAQFQQMFVEVKRKVEELFACRASLSMENLEVTVKEHQHFINEQNSIMQSLSKDVNTVKKLVDDCMSSQFSSSLRPHDAVSALGPMYEVHDRSHLPQMHACYDSISELLEYFKNKKNEMNTFVHTYMQKITFVTYIIKDAKLQFPVFREAMVRQDDLFADLKLVRGVGPAYRACLAEVVRRKASMKLYMGMAGQLAEKLAMKREAEVRRREEFLKTHGPFVPRDVLASMGLYDTPTQCDVNVSPYDTSLISIEMADVDRYAPEYLVGLQLKIASSGSSAEAEEIGVDTLDKDSFDDILEASELVEIAGTSKMEVENAKLKAELASAISRICSLGPQVEYEEIDESEIENLLKNAAQKTEEALQAKDEYGKHLLYMLKEKQRHCDSYEKRIRELEQRLNDEYSQGQRRVNNKDVSAHVSGSEPMDEVSCVSNHSSKQPCKAREGMDENMVDSSSLVLSHPLDSSMLESQQNNEKGGKDNLVGGMGVFLSNSSTAESPTKSLDTKHTDDIILELRNELMEKSSKLNETESKLNGAVEEVASLSRELEMNQKLLEESQMNCAHLENCLHEAREEAQTHLCAADRRASEYNALRASSVKIRGLFERFRSSVCAGGGVTGFADSLRTLAQALDNSINDGEDDGTVEFRKCIRVLADKVSFLSKHREELLEKCRNLDATIEQTRKDLGEKKELVKTLYTKHQLGKQANKEKISFGRLEVHEIAAFVLNQAGHYEAINRNCPNYYLSSESEALFTEHLPNRPTYIVGQIVHIERQAVKQNLASSSMSTSSSGTTTTITTNPYGLSSGCEYFIVTIAMLPDTSIHQQAS
;
A
#
# COMPACT_ATOMS: atom_id res chain seq x y z
N MET A 1 14.82 -44.54 19.56
CA MET A 1 16.19 -45.01 19.89
C MET A 1 16.75 -44.03 20.91
N SER A 2 17.31 -44.50 22.02
CA SER A 2 17.84 -43.67 23.09
C SER A 2 19.31 -43.32 22.82
N ALA A 3 19.59 -42.06 22.49
CA ALA A 3 20.94 -41.51 22.60
C ALA A 3 21.21 -41.14 24.06
N SER A 4 22.41 -41.42 24.56
CA SER A 4 22.83 -41.09 25.92
C SER A 4 23.20 -39.60 26.01
N PHE A 5 22.38 -38.81 26.70
CA PHE A 5 22.79 -37.49 27.17
C PHE A 5 23.72 -37.64 28.39
N THR A 6 24.73 -36.77 28.48
CA THR A 6 25.80 -36.84 29.48
C THR A 6 25.79 -35.64 30.40
N ASP A 7 25.30 -35.85 31.63
CA ASP A 7 25.82 -35.31 32.91
C ASP A 7 26.08 -33.80 33.11
N ASP A 8 25.70 -32.92 32.18
CA ASP A 8 26.03 -31.47 32.22
C ASP A 8 24.80 -30.55 32.44
N GLU A 9 23.65 -31.10 32.86
CA GLU A 9 22.36 -30.39 33.06
C GLU A 9 22.34 -29.37 34.23
N GLY A 10 23.50 -29.00 34.79
CA GLY A 10 23.60 -28.18 36.00
C GLY A 10 24.67 -27.08 35.99
N LYS A 11 25.34 -26.81 34.86
CA LYS A 11 26.46 -25.86 34.81
C LYS A 11 26.23 -24.70 33.85
N LEU A 12 26.71 -23.52 34.25
CA LEU A 12 26.65 -22.28 33.50
C LEU A 12 28.05 -21.66 33.41
N THR A 13 28.51 -21.38 32.19
CA THR A 13 29.81 -20.74 31.95
C THR A 13 29.68 -19.23 32.03
N LEU A 14 30.41 -18.63 32.97
CA LEU A 14 30.43 -17.19 33.25
C LEU A 14 31.74 -16.59 32.75
N CYS A 15 31.65 -15.70 31.77
CA CYS A 15 32.79 -15.16 31.03
C CYS A 15 32.99 -13.67 31.34
N VAL A 16 34.08 -13.30 32.03
CA VAL A 16 34.40 -11.88 32.29
C VAL A 16 34.93 -11.24 31.02
N ALA A 17 34.17 -10.32 30.45
CA ALA A 17 34.45 -9.71 29.15
C ALA A 17 35.76 -8.92 29.11
N GLU A 18 36.17 -8.33 30.23
CA GLU A 18 37.32 -7.44 30.33
C GLU A 18 38.66 -8.16 30.10
N ASN A 19 38.82 -9.35 30.69
CA ASN A 19 40.05 -10.13 30.71
C ASN A 19 39.92 -11.54 30.09
N GLY A 20 38.71 -12.00 29.78
CA GLY A 20 38.46 -13.32 29.19
C GLY A 20 38.41 -14.50 30.18
N HIS A 21 38.58 -14.24 31.49
CA HIS A 21 38.48 -15.30 32.50
C HIS A 21 37.10 -15.96 32.50
N SER A 22 37.08 -17.29 32.56
CA SER A 22 35.86 -18.11 32.52
C SER A 22 35.70 -18.93 33.80
N PHE A 23 34.51 -18.90 34.39
CA PHE A 23 34.18 -19.61 35.63
C PHE A 23 32.97 -20.52 35.40
N ALA A 24 33.02 -21.76 35.89
CA ALA A 24 31.85 -22.63 35.92
C ALA A 24 31.04 -22.34 37.20
N PHE A 25 29.73 -22.14 37.05
CA PHE A 25 28.79 -21.95 38.15
C PHE A 25 27.73 -23.06 38.13
N GLU A 26 27.56 -23.76 39.25
CA GLU A 26 26.56 -24.82 39.39
C GLU A 26 25.19 -24.21 39.75
N CYS A 27 24.18 -24.49 38.94
CA CYS A 27 22.87 -23.82 39.00
C CYS A 27 21.76 -24.66 38.38
N SER A 28 20.52 -24.16 38.46
CA SER A 28 19.35 -24.74 37.80
C SER A 28 18.51 -23.66 37.14
N GLU A 29 17.51 -24.06 36.35
CA GLU A 29 16.46 -23.18 35.82
C GLU A 29 15.78 -22.27 36.88
N THR A 30 15.76 -22.73 38.15
CA THR A 30 15.16 -22.01 39.28
C THR A 30 16.11 -21.05 39.99
N THR A 31 17.40 -21.04 39.64
CA THR A 31 18.38 -20.12 40.21
C THR A 31 18.13 -18.69 39.70
N SER A 32 18.28 -17.68 40.58
CA SER A 32 18.09 -16.27 40.20
C SER A 32 19.34 -15.67 39.56
N VAL A 33 19.15 -14.64 38.74
CA VAL A 33 20.26 -13.85 38.19
C VAL A 33 21.03 -13.15 39.32
N GLU A 34 20.38 -12.72 40.42
CA GLU A 34 21.09 -12.22 41.59
C GLU A 34 22.07 -13.26 42.16
N SER A 35 21.69 -14.54 42.30
CA SER A 35 22.61 -15.58 42.78
C SER A 35 23.86 -15.73 41.91
N VAL A 36 23.70 -15.66 40.58
CA VAL A 36 24.84 -15.64 39.64
C VAL A 36 25.73 -14.42 39.89
N MET A 37 25.14 -13.24 40.05
CA MET A 37 25.89 -12.00 40.28
C MET A 37 26.64 -11.99 41.62
N ARG A 38 26.09 -12.60 42.69
CA ARG A 38 26.81 -12.77 43.96
C ARG A 38 28.00 -13.73 43.83
N PHE A 39 27.88 -14.79 43.03
CA PHE A 39 29.00 -15.68 42.73
C PHE A 39 30.09 -14.96 41.94
N VAL A 40 29.73 -14.22 40.88
CA VAL A 40 30.65 -13.36 40.12
C VAL A 40 31.39 -12.37 41.04
N GLU A 41 30.68 -11.72 41.96
CA GLU A 41 31.27 -10.81 42.95
C GLU A 41 32.36 -11.50 43.79
N SER A 42 32.13 -12.76 44.21
CA SER A 42 33.08 -13.54 45.00
C SER A 42 34.28 -14.10 44.24
N VAL A 43 34.17 -14.37 42.93
CA VAL A 43 35.27 -14.96 42.13
C VAL A 43 36.04 -13.95 41.28
N SER A 44 35.44 -12.80 40.93
CA SER A 44 36.07 -11.78 40.07
C SER A 44 36.29 -10.43 40.75
N GLY A 45 35.78 -10.23 41.97
CA GLY A 45 35.88 -8.95 42.70
C GLY A 45 35.07 -7.80 42.11
N ILE A 46 34.28 -8.03 41.05
CA ILE A 46 33.43 -6.99 40.45
C ILE A 46 32.19 -6.81 41.33
N SER A 47 32.05 -5.64 41.96
CA SER A 47 30.90 -5.25 42.78
C SER A 47 29.57 -5.58 42.09
N PHE A 48 28.60 -6.10 42.85
CA PHE A 48 27.23 -6.35 42.40
C PHE A 48 26.57 -5.13 41.74
N SER A 49 26.89 -3.91 42.22
CA SER A 49 26.41 -2.65 41.60
C SER A 49 26.89 -2.48 40.16
N ASP A 50 28.07 -3.02 39.84
CA ASP A 50 28.84 -2.67 38.64
C ASP A 50 28.79 -3.79 37.58
N GLN A 51 28.34 -4.99 37.94
CA GLN A 51 28.12 -6.08 36.98
C GLN A 51 26.95 -5.83 36.02
N LEU A 52 27.20 -5.94 34.72
CA LEU A 52 26.20 -6.08 33.65
C LEU A 52 26.34 -7.47 33.04
N LEU A 53 25.29 -8.30 33.10
CA LEU A 53 25.28 -9.65 32.53
C LEU A 53 24.48 -9.65 31.21
N LEU A 54 25.09 -10.18 30.14
CA LEU A 54 24.46 -10.41 28.84
C LEU A 54 24.57 -11.89 28.44
N SER A 55 23.61 -12.40 27.67
CA SER A 55 23.72 -13.67 26.95
C SER A 55 22.97 -13.55 25.63
N LEU A 56 23.59 -13.99 24.53
CA LEU A 56 23.13 -13.72 23.16
C LEU A 56 22.90 -12.20 22.93
N ASP A 57 21.70 -11.78 22.55
CA ASP A 57 21.29 -10.38 22.44
C ASP A 57 20.56 -9.86 23.69
N MET A 58 20.38 -10.68 24.73
CA MET A 58 19.58 -10.38 25.91
C MET A 58 20.42 -9.86 27.08
N ARG A 59 19.86 -8.91 27.83
CA ARG A 59 20.38 -8.50 29.13
C ARG A 59 19.68 -9.27 30.25
N LEU A 60 20.45 -9.86 31.15
CA LEU A 60 19.92 -10.54 32.33
C LEU A 60 19.56 -9.48 33.40
N GLU A 61 18.39 -9.66 34.03
CA GLU A 61 17.86 -8.76 35.05
C GLU A 61 17.89 -9.45 36.42
N PRO A 62 18.45 -8.84 37.49
CA PRO A 62 18.71 -9.52 38.77
C PRO A 62 17.49 -10.19 39.40
N GLN A 63 16.29 -9.63 39.16
CA GLN A 63 15.02 -10.07 39.73
C GLN A 63 14.41 -11.30 39.02
N LYS A 64 14.99 -11.76 37.91
CA LYS A 64 14.47 -12.89 37.12
C LYS A 64 15.24 -14.19 37.40
N LEU A 65 14.59 -15.31 37.07
CA LEU A 65 15.19 -16.65 37.12
C LEU A 65 15.91 -16.95 35.81
N LEU A 66 16.90 -17.86 35.83
CA LEU A 66 17.64 -18.27 34.63
C LEU A 66 16.73 -18.88 33.54
N SER A 67 15.70 -19.63 33.94
CA SER A 67 14.62 -20.10 33.06
C SER A 67 13.97 -19.01 32.20
N SER A 68 13.91 -17.76 32.68
CA SER A 68 13.36 -16.62 31.92
C SER A 68 14.19 -16.22 30.68
N PHE A 69 15.38 -16.80 30.54
CA PHE A 69 16.32 -16.57 29.44
C PHE A 69 16.71 -17.89 28.71
N GLY A 70 16.11 -19.03 29.10
CA GLY A 70 16.53 -20.35 28.63
C GLY A 70 17.95 -20.70 29.08
N LEU A 71 18.18 -20.65 30.40
CA LEU A 71 19.44 -20.99 31.07
C LEU A 71 19.16 -21.83 32.34
N PRO A 72 20.10 -22.70 32.78
CA PRO A 72 21.34 -23.08 32.10
C PRO A 72 21.08 -23.89 30.81
N ALA A 73 22.04 -23.84 29.89
CA ALA A 73 22.09 -24.69 28.70
C ALA A 73 23.57 -24.86 28.31
N GLY A 74 23.99 -26.08 27.98
CA GLY A 74 25.41 -26.41 27.78
C GLY A 74 26.09 -25.71 26.59
N ASP A 75 25.30 -25.12 25.67
CA ASP A 75 25.77 -24.32 24.54
C ASP A 75 25.80 -22.79 24.83
N ARG A 76 25.36 -22.35 26.01
CA ARG A 76 25.16 -20.92 26.33
C ARG A 76 26.07 -20.40 27.43
N GLU A 77 26.77 -19.31 27.08
CA GLU A 77 27.61 -18.55 28.00
C GLU A 77 26.90 -17.27 28.47
N VAL A 78 27.26 -16.80 29.67
CA VAL A 78 26.84 -15.48 30.20
C VAL A 78 28.08 -14.60 30.34
N PHE A 79 28.05 -13.45 29.67
CA PHE A 79 29.15 -12.50 29.63
C PHE A 79 28.95 -11.39 30.67
N VAL A 80 29.96 -11.19 31.52
CA VAL A 80 30.00 -10.20 32.61
C VAL A 80 30.82 -8.99 32.17
N PHE A 81 30.20 -7.81 32.19
CA PHE A 81 30.84 -6.53 31.88
C PHE A 81 30.90 -5.65 33.14
N ASN A 82 32.06 -5.06 33.40
CA ASN A 82 32.33 -4.21 34.55
C ASN A 82 32.01 -2.73 34.26
N LYS A 83 30.87 -2.23 34.75
CA LYS A 83 30.39 -0.84 34.54
C LYS A 83 31.37 0.24 35.02
N ALA A 84 32.24 -0.05 35.99
CA ALA A 84 33.27 0.90 36.41
C ALA A 84 34.25 1.17 35.26
N MET A 85 34.64 0.12 34.53
CA MET A 85 35.56 0.20 33.39
C MET A 85 34.90 0.71 32.10
N LEU A 86 33.56 0.70 32.02
CA LEU A 86 32.79 1.27 30.90
C LEU A 86 32.76 2.82 30.87
N GLN A 87 33.20 3.48 31.94
CA GLN A 87 33.16 4.95 32.04
C GLN A 87 34.28 5.58 31.19
N SER A 88 34.03 6.71 30.52
CA SER A 88 35.03 7.39 29.68
C SER A 88 36.28 7.92 30.43
N ASN A 89 36.25 7.89 31.76
CA ASN A 89 37.33 8.33 32.65
C ASN A 89 37.97 7.14 33.41
N SER A 90 37.62 5.89 33.09
CA SER A 90 38.26 4.72 33.70
C SER A 90 39.74 4.63 33.32
N HIS A 91 40.54 4.05 34.19
CA HIS A 91 41.93 3.74 33.87
C HIS A 91 41.97 2.60 32.84
N PRO A 92 42.95 2.58 31.91
CA PRO A 92 43.14 1.43 31.03
C PRO A 92 43.44 0.18 31.85
N PRO A 93 43.17 -1.04 31.33
CA PRO A 93 43.52 -2.27 32.00
C PRO A 93 45.00 -2.31 32.36
N SER A 94 45.33 -2.86 33.53
CA SER A 94 46.72 -3.20 33.84
C SER A 94 47.27 -4.18 32.80
N PRO A 95 48.54 -4.05 32.37
CA PRO A 95 49.19 -5.08 31.59
C PRO A 95 49.08 -6.42 32.32
N GLU A 96 48.83 -7.50 31.56
CA GLU A 96 49.00 -8.86 32.07
C GLU A 96 50.41 -9.01 32.62
N ASP A 97 50.54 -9.64 33.78
CA ASP A 97 51.83 -10.12 34.25
C ASP A 97 51.74 -11.61 34.58
N VAL A 98 52.82 -12.33 34.27
CA VAL A 98 52.91 -13.77 34.47
C VAL A 98 54.05 -13.98 35.45
N ASP A 99 53.68 -14.18 36.71
CA ASP A 99 54.62 -14.34 37.82
C ASP A 99 55.33 -15.69 37.67
N LEU A 100 56.44 -15.67 36.93
CA LEU A 100 57.27 -16.82 36.60
C LEU A 100 58.62 -16.66 37.30
N GLU A 101 58.97 -17.62 38.14
CA GLU A 101 60.37 -17.81 38.50
C GLU A 101 61.16 -18.05 37.19
N GLU A 102 62.15 -17.18 36.92
CA GLU A 102 63.20 -17.53 35.96
C GLU A 102 63.83 -18.87 36.35
N VAL A 103 64.40 -19.58 35.38
CA VAL A 103 65.19 -20.78 35.66
C VAL A 103 66.52 -20.36 36.31
N VAL A 104 66.45 -20.00 37.59
CA VAL A 104 67.60 -19.75 38.46
C VAL A 104 68.51 -20.97 38.34
N ASP A 105 69.75 -20.76 37.90
CA ASP A 105 70.64 -21.85 37.56
C ASP A 105 70.78 -22.78 38.77
N ALA A 106 70.27 -24.01 38.60
CA ALA A 106 69.79 -24.82 39.71
C ALA A 106 70.96 -25.42 40.49
N LEU A 107 71.58 -24.59 41.34
CA LEU A 107 72.79 -24.89 42.10
C LEU A 107 72.74 -26.32 42.64
N PRO A 108 73.73 -27.17 42.33
CA PRO A 108 73.71 -28.58 42.73
C PRO A 108 73.47 -28.65 44.25
N PRO A 109 72.43 -29.37 44.72
CA PRO A 109 71.96 -29.21 46.09
C PRO A 109 73.11 -29.37 47.08
N ALA A 110 73.31 -28.39 47.97
CA ALA A 110 74.52 -28.35 48.82
C ALA A 110 74.72 -29.62 49.68
N ALA A 111 73.64 -30.35 49.96
CA ALA A 111 73.68 -31.68 50.58
C ALA A 111 74.41 -32.75 49.74
N SER A 112 74.24 -32.73 48.41
CA SER A 112 74.79 -33.74 47.48
C SER A 112 76.31 -33.63 47.25
N LEU A 113 76.92 -32.51 47.66
CA LEU A 113 78.37 -32.34 47.72
C LEU A 113 79.01 -33.01 48.95
N HIS A 114 78.20 -33.48 49.91
CA HIS A 114 78.66 -34.06 51.18
C HIS A 114 78.15 -35.47 51.48
N GLU A 115 77.34 -36.08 50.61
CA GLU A 115 77.11 -37.53 50.62
C GLU A 115 78.38 -38.25 50.15
N HIS A 116 79.28 -38.58 51.08
CA HIS A 116 80.43 -39.45 50.84
C HIS A 116 79.94 -40.83 50.39
N HIS A 117 80.22 -41.19 49.13
CA HIS A 117 79.89 -42.48 48.57
C HIS A 117 80.97 -43.51 48.94
N PRO A 118 80.65 -44.78 49.24
CA PRO A 118 81.65 -45.78 49.63
C PRO A 118 82.76 -46.03 48.59
N LEU A 119 82.53 -45.69 47.31
CA LEU A 119 83.54 -45.74 46.25
C LEU A 119 84.41 -44.47 46.15
N ASP A 120 84.10 -43.36 46.84
CA ASP A 120 84.95 -42.17 46.84
C ASP A 120 86.32 -42.46 47.47
N ASP A 121 86.44 -43.46 48.36
CA ASP A 121 87.69 -43.95 48.94
C ASP A 121 88.32 -45.14 48.20
N ALA A 122 87.76 -45.55 47.05
CA ALA A 122 88.28 -46.68 46.27
C ALA A 122 89.70 -46.40 45.72
N SER A 123 90.55 -47.43 45.75
CA SER A 123 91.93 -47.35 45.24
C SER A 123 92.03 -47.38 43.71
N ASP A 124 90.95 -47.78 43.01
CA ASP A 124 90.83 -47.72 41.56
C ASP A 124 90.24 -46.36 41.15
N PRO A 125 90.96 -45.54 40.36
CA PRO A 125 90.45 -44.28 39.84
C PRO A 125 89.14 -44.39 39.04
N ALA A 126 88.85 -45.53 38.42
CA ALA A 126 87.60 -45.74 37.69
C ALA A 126 86.41 -45.94 38.65
N LEU A 127 86.55 -46.80 39.67
CA LEU A 127 85.54 -46.91 40.73
C LEU A 127 85.28 -45.57 41.42
N LYS A 128 86.32 -44.77 41.65
CA LYS A 128 86.22 -43.43 42.23
C LYS A 128 85.56 -42.39 41.30
N ALA A 129 85.54 -42.62 39.99
CA ALA A 129 84.88 -41.73 39.02
C ALA A 129 83.37 -41.98 38.91
N LEU A 130 82.89 -43.22 39.10
CA LEU A 130 81.48 -43.58 38.92
C LEU A 130 80.49 -42.74 39.77
N PRO A 131 80.73 -42.46 41.08
CA PRO A 131 79.84 -41.61 41.87
C PRO A 131 79.86 -40.14 41.43
N SER A 132 80.99 -39.66 40.89
CA SER A 132 81.08 -38.31 40.31
C SER A 132 80.19 -38.21 39.06
N TYR A 133 80.22 -39.23 38.19
CA TYR A 133 79.29 -39.30 37.07
C TYR A 133 77.83 -39.44 37.53
N GLU A 134 77.49 -40.26 38.52
CA GLU A 134 76.10 -40.34 39.01
C GLU A 134 75.59 -38.98 39.50
N ARG A 135 76.38 -38.27 40.31
CA ARG A 135 76.08 -36.90 40.77
C ARG A 135 75.86 -35.94 39.58
N GLN A 136 76.70 -36.01 38.55
CA GLN A 136 76.61 -35.16 37.35
C GLN A 136 75.41 -35.50 36.44
N PHE A 137 75.16 -36.78 36.15
CA PHE A 137 73.99 -37.19 35.36
C PHE A 137 72.68 -36.84 36.08
N ARG A 138 72.64 -37.04 37.41
CA ARG A 138 71.51 -36.62 38.26
C ARG A 138 71.32 -35.10 38.23
N TYR A 139 72.39 -34.33 38.28
CA TYR A 139 72.36 -32.88 38.10
C TYR A 139 71.81 -32.48 36.71
N HIS A 140 72.27 -33.11 35.63
CA HIS A 140 71.76 -32.87 34.27
C HIS A 140 70.26 -33.18 34.15
N PHE A 141 69.78 -34.28 34.74
CA PHE A 141 68.36 -34.60 34.77
C PHE A 141 67.53 -33.60 35.60
N LEU A 142 68.05 -33.14 36.75
CA LEU A 142 67.36 -32.13 37.58
C LEU A 142 67.31 -30.76 36.88
N ARG A 143 68.41 -30.34 36.23
CA ARG A 143 68.47 -29.09 35.44
C ARG A 143 67.53 -29.15 34.24
N GLY A 144 67.56 -30.25 33.47
CA GLY A 144 66.61 -30.50 32.39
C GLY A 144 65.17 -30.47 32.86
N ARG A 145 64.86 -31.08 34.01
CA ARG A 145 63.51 -31.07 34.59
C ARG A 145 63.04 -29.66 34.97
N ALA A 146 63.92 -28.82 35.51
CA ALA A 146 63.59 -27.42 35.81
C ALA A 146 63.25 -26.64 34.54
N ILE A 147 64.07 -26.78 33.49
CA ILE A 147 63.84 -26.15 32.18
C ILE A 147 62.51 -26.65 31.57
N TYR A 148 62.27 -27.97 31.54
CA TYR A 148 61.04 -28.56 31.01
C TYR A 148 59.78 -28.09 31.76
N ASN A 149 59.80 -28.13 33.09
CA ASN A 149 58.68 -27.65 33.91
C ASN A 149 58.34 -26.18 33.61
N CYS A 150 59.36 -25.32 33.51
CA CYS A 150 59.16 -23.90 33.18
C CYS A 150 58.64 -23.72 31.73
N THR A 151 59.16 -24.48 30.77
CA THR A 151 58.73 -24.43 29.37
C THR A 151 57.26 -24.87 29.21
N VAL A 152 56.85 -25.94 29.90
CA VAL A 152 55.45 -26.37 29.96
C VAL A 152 54.56 -25.28 30.55
N LEU A 153 54.95 -24.70 31.70
CA LEU A 153 54.18 -23.62 32.33
C LEU A 153 54.05 -22.38 31.42
N LYS A 154 55.09 -22.02 30.66
CA LYS A 154 55.02 -20.94 29.66
C LYS A 154 54.05 -21.28 28.53
N HIS A 155 54.08 -22.50 27.99
CA HIS A 155 53.16 -22.96 26.94
C HIS A 155 51.70 -23.02 27.43
N GLU A 156 51.44 -23.48 28.65
CA GLU A 156 50.11 -23.45 29.29
C GLU A 156 49.56 -22.02 29.43
N ASN A 157 50.42 -21.04 29.71
CA ASN A 157 50.04 -19.62 29.72
C ASN A 157 49.73 -19.09 28.30
N CYS A 158 50.46 -19.51 27.26
CA CYS A 158 50.12 -19.20 25.88
C CYS A 158 48.73 -19.75 25.50
N GLU A 159 48.43 -21.00 25.86
CA GLU A 159 47.08 -21.56 25.66
C GLU A 159 46.01 -20.78 26.45
N ARG A 160 46.31 -20.38 27.69
CA ARG A 160 45.38 -19.60 28.52
C ARG A 160 45.04 -18.27 27.85
N PHE A 161 46.05 -17.50 27.44
CA PHE A 161 45.87 -16.26 26.72
C PHE A 161 45.16 -16.43 25.36
N ALA A 162 45.32 -17.58 24.68
CA ALA A 162 44.56 -17.90 23.46
C ALA A 162 43.06 -18.06 23.76
N ARG A 163 42.73 -18.87 24.78
CA ARG A 163 41.34 -19.13 25.21
C ARG A 163 40.65 -17.85 25.68
N GLU A 164 41.33 -17.05 26.50
CA GLU A 164 40.82 -15.78 27.04
C GLU A 164 40.53 -14.76 25.94
N GLN A 165 41.42 -14.57 24.95
CA GLN A 165 41.18 -13.66 23.83
C GLN A 165 39.97 -14.09 22.99
N LYS A 166 39.76 -15.40 22.83
CA LYS A 166 38.58 -15.95 22.14
C LYS A 166 37.28 -15.70 22.94
N VAL A 167 37.35 -15.69 24.27
CA VAL A 167 36.23 -15.28 25.16
C VAL A 167 35.96 -13.78 25.04
N GLN A 168 37.00 -12.94 25.08
CA GLN A 168 36.93 -11.49 24.88
C GLN A 168 36.30 -11.13 23.53
N GLN A 169 36.67 -11.83 22.45
CA GLN A 169 36.02 -11.71 21.15
C GLN A 169 34.51 -11.97 21.26
N ARG A 170 34.08 -13.13 21.77
CA ARG A 170 32.64 -13.46 21.89
C ARG A 170 31.88 -12.45 22.75
N ALA A 171 32.51 -11.91 23.79
CA ALA A 171 31.94 -10.84 24.60
C ALA A 171 31.70 -9.54 23.81
N VAL A 172 32.63 -9.16 22.93
CA VAL A 172 32.45 -8.03 21.98
C VAL A 172 31.28 -8.29 21.04
N GLU A 173 31.13 -9.52 20.54
CA GLU A 173 30.03 -9.87 19.62
C GLU A 173 28.66 -9.83 20.30
N VAL A 174 28.55 -10.38 21.51
CA VAL A 174 27.35 -10.33 22.37
C VAL A 174 26.95 -8.89 22.71
N ALA A 175 27.89 -8.05 23.13
CA ALA A 175 27.61 -6.64 23.43
C ALA A 175 27.22 -5.84 22.18
N THR A 176 27.82 -6.14 21.03
CA THR A 176 27.46 -5.54 19.73
C THR A 176 26.03 -5.94 19.33
N ALA A 177 25.68 -7.22 19.44
CA ALA A 177 24.35 -7.74 19.09
C ALA A 177 23.23 -7.17 19.99
N ASN A 178 23.46 -7.06 21.30
CA ASN A 178 22.53 -6.42 22.23
C ASN A 178 22.27 -4.95 21.85
N LEU A 179 23.31 -4.21 21.47
CA LEU A 179 23.19 -2.82 21.02
C LEU A 179 22.50 -2.70 19.65
N GLU A 180 22.78 -3.61 18.72
CA GLU A 180 22.12 -3.67 17.41
C GLU A 180 20.61 -3.91 17.56
N GLN A 181 20.21 -4.87 18.40
CA GLN A 181 18.79 -5.10 18.73
C GLN A 181 18.12 -3.84 19.28
N TYR A 182 18.77 -3.21 20.26
CA TYR A 182 18.24 -2.01 20.89
C TYR A 182 18.11 -0.84 19.89
N TYR A 183 19.12 -0.64 19.04
CA TYR A 183 19.08 0.35 17.97
C TYR A 183 17.97 0.04 16.95
N ARG A 184 17.84 -1.21 16.49
CA ARG A 184 16.82 -1.65 15.52
C ARG A 184 15.40 -1.32 15.98
N VAL A 185 15.06 -1.60 17.24
CA VAL A 185 13.76 -1.25 17.83
C VAL A 185 13.56 0.28 17.87
N ILE A 186 14.59 1.05 18.20
CA ILE A 186 14.52 2.52 18.28
C ILE A 186 14.46 3.17 16.88
N TYR A 187 15.13 2.60 15.88
CA TYR A 187 15.05 3.01 14.48
C TYR A 187 13.64 2.78 13.89
N GLN A 188 13.02 1.64 14.17
CA GLN A 188 11.64 1.38 13.75
C GLN A 188 10.65 2.36 14.39
N ASN A 189 10.83 2.68 15.68
CA ASN A 189 10.04 3.72 16.37
C ASN A 189 10.21 5.11 15.73
N TYR A 190 11.39 5.43 15.19
CA TYR A 190 11.63 6.66 14.44
C TYR A 190 10.94 6.68 13.08
N LEU A 191 11.00 5.59 12.30
CA LEU A 191 10.31 5.51 11.02
C LEU A 191 8.79 5.69 11.18
N GLU A 192 8.19 4.99 12.14
CA GLU A 192 6.75 5.06 12.40
C GLU A 192 6.32 6.44 12.93
N PHE A 193 7.11 7.03 13.82
CA PHE A 193 6.91 8.42 14.24
C PHE A 193 6.96 9.38 13.05
N MET A 194 7.94 9.22 12.15
CA MET A 194 8.11 10.07 10.98
C MET A 194 7.01 9.87 9.92
N LYS A 195 6.43 8.66 9.78
CA LYS A 195 5.24 8.42 8.93
C LYS A 195 4.06 9.28 9.43
N ARG A 196 3.74 9.18 10.72
CA ARG A 196 2.65 9.94 11.36
C ARG A 196 2.89 11.45 11.30
N TYR A 197 4.11 11.92 11.59
CA TYR A 197 4.46 13.33 11.48
C TYR A 197 4.25 13.87 10.05
N LYS A 198 4.77 13.17 9.02
CA LYS A 198 4.61 13.59 7.62
C LYS A 198 3.13 13.72 7.24
N HIS A 199 2.28 12.79 7.67
CA HIS A 199 0.84 12.83 7.42
C HIS A 199 0.17 14.04 8.09
N GLN A 200 0.37 14.23 9.41
CA GLN A 200 -0.15 15.38 10.15
C GLN A 200 0.35 16.71 9.56
N HIS A 201 1.64 16.79 9.22
CA HIS A 201 2.24 17.99 8.65
C HIS A 201 1.63 18.36 7.28
N ARG A 202 1.37 17.36 6.40
CA ARG A 202 0.67 17.59 5.13
C ARG A 202 -0.72 18.16 5.35
N LEU A 203 -1.52 17.55 6.25
CA LEU A 203 -2.87 18.04 6.57
C LEU A 203 -2.87 19.46 7.15
N HIS A 204 -1.98 19.73 8.12
CA HIS A 204 -1.87 21.04 8.77
C HIS A 204 -1.39 22.12 7.80
N SER A 205 -0.43 21.80 6.94
CA SER A 205 0.05 22.71 5.89
C SER A 205 -1.05 23.01 4.86
N ASP A 206 -1.80 22.00 4.41
CA ASP A 206 -2.90 22.19 3.44
C ASP A 206 -4.09 22.98 4.04
N LEU A 207 -4.41 22.77 5.32
CA LEU A 207 -5.40 23.57 6.05
C LEU A 207 -4.98 25.05 6.11
N LEU A 208 -3.73 25.35 6.47
CA LEU A 208 -3.21 26.72 6.50
C LEU A 208 -3.19 27.37 5.11
N MET A 209 -2.73 26.64 4.09
CA MET A 209 -2.59 27.15 2.72
C MET A 209 -3.94 27.41 2.03
N ASN A 210 -4.98 26.64 2.36
CA ASN A 210 -6.30 26.78 1.75
C ASN A 210 -7.32 27.54 2.61
N PHE A 211 -7.02 27.84 3.87
CA PHE A 211 -7.97 28.45 4.83
C PHE A 211 -8.83 29.58 4.24
N GLY A 212 -8.21 30.59 3.62
CA GLY A 212 -8.95 31.72 3.03
C GLY A 212 -9.86 31.34 1.85
N ARG A 213 -9.50 30.29 1.09
CA ARG A 213 -10.36 29.71 0.05
C ARG A 213 -11.51 28.92 0.66
N ASP A 214 -11.26 28.18 1.73
CA ASP A 214 -12.27 27.36 2.41
C ASP A 214 -13.30 28.24 3.15
N VAL A 215 -12.89 29.35 3.76
CA VAL A 215 -13.80 30.40 4.28
C VAL A 215 -14.68 30.98 3.17
N GLU A 216 -14.10 31.35 2.01
CA GLU A 216 -14.88 31.98 0.94
C GLU A 216 -15.85 31.00 0.25
N LYS A 217 -15.51 29.69 0.18
CA LYS A 217 -16.48 28.64 -0.17
C LYS A 217 -17.69 28.69 0.78
N LEU A 218 -17.47 28.69 2.10
CA LEU A 218 -18.56 28.74 3.08
C LEU A 218 -19.39 30.03 2.97
N ARG A 219 -18.76 31.16 2.65
CA ARG A 219 -19.45 32.45 2.43
C ARG A 219 -20.34 32.41 1.17
N SER A 220 -19.87 31.79 0.11
CA SER A 220 -20.59 31.68 -1.17
C SER A 220 -21.84 30.79 -1.11
N VAL A 221 -21.84 29.76 -0.25
CA VAL A 221 -22.92 28.78 -0.17
C VAL A 221 -24.02 29.23 0.78
N LYS A 222 -25.21 29.48 0.22
CA LYS A 222 -26.41 29.89 0.97
C LYS A 222 -27.09 28.69 1.62
N ILE A 223 -27.53 28.88 2.87
CA ILE A 223 -28.34 27.90 3.60
C ILE A 223 -29.70 27.74 2.90
N HIS A 224 -30.30 26.54 2.97
CA HIS A 224 -31.64 26.27 2.42
C HIS A 224 -32.68 27.24 3.03
N PRO A 225 -33.59 27.86 2.25
CA PRO A 225 -34.44 28.96 2.73
C PRO A 225 -35.21 28.69 4.03
N TYR A 226 -35.72 27.47 4.21
CA TYR A 226 -36.46 27.07 5.44
C TYR A 226 -35.59 27.03 6.71
N LEU A 227 -34.27 27.05 6.58
CA LEU A 227 -33.30 27.04 7.67
C LEU A 227 -32.61 28.41 7.89
N GLN A 228 -32.97 29.43 7.13
CA GLN A 228 -32.39 30.77 7.26
C GLN A 228 -32.99 31.53 8.45
N THR A 229 -32.16 32.30 9.14
CA THR A 229 -32.55 33.27 10.18
C THR A 229 -31.82 34.60 9.97
N ASP A 230 -32.20 35.67 10.66
CA ASP A 230 -31.50 36.97 10.53
C ASP A 230 -29.98 36.84 10.78
N SER A 231 -29.61 35.90 11.65
CA SER A 231 -28.25 35.53 12.04
C SER A 231 -27.61 34.38 11.25
N ARG A 232 -28.31 33.70 10.31
CA ARG A 232 -27.79 32.54 9.54
C ARG A 232 -28.34 32.52 8.13
N LYS A 233 -27.48 32.79 7.14
CA LYS A 233 -27.81 32.97 5.71
C LYS A 233 -26.86 32.17 4.81
N CYS A 234 -25.61 31.99 5.19
CA CYS A 234 -24.58 31.19 4.51
C CYS A 234 -23.89 30.22 5.47
N LEU A 235 -23.15 29.23 4.95
CA LEU A 235 -22.50 28.21 5.79
C LEU A 235 -21.39 28.78 6.69
N LEU A 236 -20.85 29.96 6.37
CA LEU A 236 -19.87 30.63 7.22
C LEU A 236 -20.49 31.07 8.56
N ASP A 237 -21.79 31.36 8.61
CA ASP A 237 -22.51 31.77 9.82
C ASP A 237 -22.61 30.64 10.88
N PHE A 238 -22.14 29.42 10.56
CA PHE A 238 -21.99 28.33 11.53
C PHE A 238 -20.68 28.44 12.34
N VAL A 239 -19.75 29.32 11.95
CA VAL A 239 -18.42 29.48 12.56
C VAL A 239 -18.19 30.94 12.97
N LYS A 240 -17.39 31.18 14.01
CA LYS A 240 -17.15 32.53 14.55
C LYS A 240 -15.93 33.17 13.89
N GLU A 241 -16.16 33.87 12.78
CA GLU A 241 -15.11 34.48 11.92
C GLU A 241 -14.06 35.27 12.73
N ASP A 242 -14.48 36.07 13.72
CA ASP A 242 -13.60 36.85 14.63
C ASP A 242 -12.49 36.01 15.31
N LYS A 243 -12.76 34.73 15.61
CA LYS A 243 -11.80 33.84 16.27
C LYS A 243 -10.87 33.13 15.29
N LEU A 244 -11.31 32.93 14.05
CA LEU A 244 -10.57 32.13 13.07
C LEU A 244 -9.26 32.79 12.68
N SER A 245 -9.22 34.11 12.52
CA SER A 245 -7.98 34.84 12.19
C SER A 245 -6.89 34.61 13.24
N GLN A 246 -7.24 34.70 14.53
CA GLN A 246 -6.32 34.42 15.63
C GLN A 246 -5.92 32.93 15.68
N ALA A 247 -6.86 32.02 15.42
CA ALA A 247 -6.59 30.58 15.37
C ALA A 247 -5.60 30.23 14.24
N VAL A 248 -5.72 30.84 13.05
CA VAL A 248 -4.82 30.62 11.91
C VAL A 248 -3.41 31.12 12.19
N GLU A 249 -3.24 32.30 12.82
CA GLU A 249 -1.92 32.79 13.24
C GLU A 249 -1.28 31.90 14.31
N SER A 250 -2.06 31.42 15.27
CA SER A 250 -1.62 30.48 16.31
C SER A 250 -1.23 29.12 15.71
N CYS A 251 -2.04 28.56 14.82
CA CYS A 251 -1.75 27.33 14.07
C CYS A 251 -0.48 27.48 13.23
N GLY A 252 -0.36 28.56 12.44
CA GLY A 252 0.78 28.81 11.56
C GLY A 252 2.09 29.04 12.30
N SER A 253 2.06 29.67 13.48
CA SER A 253 3.25 29.83 14.33
C SER A 253 3.63 28.53 15.03
N SER A 254 2.66 27.78 15.60
CA SER A 254 2.88 26.46 16.19
C SER A 254 3.45 25.46 15.17
N HIS A 255 2.88 25.40 13.96
CA HIS A 255 3.30 24.51 12.88
C HIS A 255 4.79 24.70 12.54
N ARG A 256 5.21 25.94 12.26
CA ARG A 256 6.63 26.26 11.99
C ARG A 256 7.54 26.01 13.19
N GLN A 257 7.10 26.31 14.42
CA GLN A 257 7.91 26.04 15.63
C GLN A 257 8.16 24.54 15.81
N PHE A 258 7.15 23.72 15.55
CA PHE A 258 7.26 22.26 15.64
C PHE A 258 8.07 21.66 14.49
N GLU A 259 7.90 22.15 13.25
CA GLU A 259 8.72 21.79 12.10
C GLU A 259 10.22 21.99 12.39
N ASN A 260 10.60 23.16 12.94
CA ASN A 260 11.98 23.44 13.35
C ASN A 260 12.48 22.49 14.45
N LYS A 261 11.61 22.04 15.37
CA LYS A 261 11.96 21.06 16.41
C LYS A 261 12.10 19.64 15.85
N ILE A 262 11.32 19.28 14.85
CA ILE A 262 11.41 18.00 14.14
C ILE A 262 12.68 17.95 13.28
N ALA A 263 13.07 19.06 12.63
CA ALA A 263 14.36 19.14 11.93
C ALA A 263 15.55 18.93 12.88
N GLN A 264 15.51 19.51 14.09
CA GLN A 264 16.51 19.27 15.14
C GLN A 264 16.55 17.79 15.57
N PHE A 265 15.37 17.16 15.74
CA PHE A 265 15.26 15.73 16.08
C PHE A 265 15.77 14.81 14.95
N GLN A 266 15.47 15.11 13.69
CA GLN A 266 16.01 14.39 12.53
C GLN A 266 17.53 14.48 12.47
N GLN A 267 18.12 15.67 12.66
CA GLN A 267 19.57 15.85 12.68
C GLN A 267 20.23 15.04 13.79
N MET A 268 19.65 15.05 15.00
CA MET A 268 20.10 14.23 16.12
C MET A 268 19.99 12.72 15.80
N PHE A 269 18.93 12.28 15.12
CA PHE A 269 18.76 10.86 14.75
C PHE A 269 19.70 10.40 13.62
N VAL A 270 20.08 11.31 12.71
CA VAL A 270 21.16 11.07 11.74
C VAL A 270 22.51 10.90 12.45
N GLU A 271 22.78 11.70 13.51
CA GLU A 271 23.98 11.51 14.34
C GLU A 271 23.95 10.19 15.11
N VAL A 272 22.81 9.78 15.69
CA VAL A 272 22.64 8.44 16.30
C VAL A 272 23.02 7.35 15.31
N LYS A 273 22.44 7.39 14.09
CA LYS A 273 22.72 6.41 13.04
C LYS A 273 24.21 6.36 12.69
N ARG A 274 24.83 7.52 12.43
CA ARG A 274 26.26 7.62 12.13
C ARG A 274 27.12 7.00 13.25
N LYS A 275 26.79 7.25 14.52
CA LYS A 275 27.54 6.71 15.66
C LYS A 275 27.39 5.21 15.86
N VAL A 276 26.25 4.63 15.47
CA VAL A 276 26.09 3.17 15.39
C VAL A 276 26.93 2.59 14.24
N GLU A 277 26.91 3.22 13.06
CA GLU A 277 27.68 2.77 11.89
C GLU A 277 29.21 2.86 12.12
N GLU A 278 29.70 3.94 12.74
CA GLU A 278 31.11 4.09 13.14
C GLU A 278 31.56 3.02 14.16
N LEU A 279 30.67 2.63 15.09
CA LEU A 279 30.95 1.60 16.08
C LEU A 279 31.02 0.20 15.46
N PHE A 280 30.13 -0.12 14.52
CA PHE A 280 30.19 -1.40 13.79
C PHE A 280 31.41 -1.46 12.87
N ALA A 281 31.80 -0.36 12.22
CA ALA A 281 33.06 -0.27 11.48
C ALA A 281 34.28 -0.52 12.39
N CYS A 282 34.26 -0.05 13.64
CA CYS A 282 35.32 -0.33 14.63
C CYS A 282 35.43 -1.82 15.04
N ARG A 283 34.44 -2.68 14.77
CA ARG A 283 34.56 -4.15 15.00
C ARG A 283 35.37 -4.83 13.89
N ALA A 284 35.33 -4.30 12.67
CA ALA A 284 36.00 -4.89 11.51
C ALA A 284 37.55 -4.82 11.58
N SER A 285 38.12 -4.03 12.50
CA SER A 285 39.56 -4.00 12.78
C SER A 285 40.02 -5.06 13.80
N LEU A 286 39.12 -5.91 14.31
CA LEU A 286 39.49 -7.04 15.18
C LEU A 286 40.16 -8.14 14.33
N SER A 287 41.48 -8.05 14.16
CA SER A 287 42.25 -9.03 13.39
C SER A 287 42.24 -10.40 14.07
N MET A 288 41.57 -11.36 13.44
CA MET A 288 41.43 -12.73 13.95
C MET A 288 42.66 -13.57 13.56
N GLU A 289 43.83 -13.21 14.11
CA GLU A 289 45.01 -14.08 14.07
C GLU A 289 44.68 -15.38 14.81
N ASN A 290 44.89 -16.54 14.16
CA ASN A 290 44.51 -17.85 14.69
C ASN A 290 45.50 -18.33 15.76
N LEU A 291 45.54 -17.63 16.90
CA LEU A 291 46.44 -17.89 18.02
C LEU A 291 46.39 -19.36 18.50
N GLU A 292 45.20 -19.99 18.51
CA GLU A 292 45.05 -21.42 18.83
C GLU A 292 45.82 -22.37 17.89
N VAL A 293 46.12 -21.95 16.66
CA VAL A 293 46.95 -22.72 15.72
C VAL A 293 48.42 -22.52 16.07
N THR A 294 48.86 -21.28 16.30
CA THR A 294 50.25 -20.97 16.65
C THR A 294 50.71 -21.67 17.93
N VAL A 295 49.88 -21.75 18.98
CA VAL A 295 50.25 -22.51 20.20
C VAL A 295 50.38 -24.02 19.93
N LYS A 296 49.55 -24.57 19.03
CA LYS A 296 49.61 -25.99 18.63
C LYS A 296 50.82 -26.30 17.75
N GLU A 297 51.20 -25.39 16.86
CA GLU A 297 52.42 -25.50 16.06
C GLU A 297 53.66 -25.61 16.96
N HIS A 298 53.72 -24.85 18.05
CA HIS A 298 54.82 -24.86 19.01
C HIS A 298 54.82 -26.04 19.99
N GLN A 299 53.80 -26.90 19.97
CA GLN A 299 53.72 -28.12 20.82
C GLN A 299 54.92 -29.08 20.59
N HIS A 300 55.54 -29.03 19.41
CA HIS A 300 56.67 -29.91 19.09
C HIS A 300 57.89 -29.68 20.01
N PHE A 301 58.17 -28.46 20.44
CA PHE A 301 59.24 -28.16 21.40
C PHE A 301 59.01 -28.84 22.77
N ILE A 302 57.77 -28.89 23.24
CA ILE A 302 57.39 -29.60 24.48
C ILE A 302 57.59 -31.12 24.30
N ASN A 303 57.21 -31.66 23.14
CA ASN A 303 57.37 -33.08 22.82
C ASN A 303 58.86 -33.47 22.71
N GLU A 304 59.69 -32.59 22.14
CA GLU A 304 61.13 -32.76 22.02
C GLU A 304 61.82 -32.73 23.40
N GLN A 305 61.55 -31.71 24.22
CA GLN A 305 62.05 -31.69 25.60
C GLN A 305 61.58 -32.91 26.42
N ASN A 306 60.35 -33.39 26.24
CA ASN A 306 59.86 -34.62 26.89
C ASN A 306 60.66 -35.86 26.42
N SER A 307 60.95 -35.98 25.13
CA SER A 307 61.83 -37.03 24.59
C SER A 307 63.22 -36.98 25.21
N ILE A 308 63.82 -35.79 25.29
CA ILE A 308 65.11 -35.56 25.96
C ILE A 308 65.02 -35.93 27.45
N MET A 309 63.97 -35.53 28.17
CA MET A 309 63.76 -35.87 29.58
C MET A 309 63.65 -37.38 29.82
N GLN A 310 63.03 -38.13 28.90
CA GLN A 310 63.02 -39.59 28.93
C GLN A 310 64.41 -40.18 28.67
N SER A 311 65.22 -39.56 27.82
CA SER A 311 66.63 -39.92 27.57
C SER A 311 67.46 -39.73 28.84
N LEU A 312 67.49 -38.49 29.38
CA LEU A 312 68.16 -38.13 30.63
C LEU A 312 67.75 -39.04 31.81
N SER A 313 66.47 -39.45 31.88
CA SER A 313 65.98 -40.37 32.90
C SER A 313 66.51 -41.81 32.74
N LYS A 314 66.52 -42.35 31.51
CA LYS A 314 67.12 -43.67 31.22
C LYS A 314 68.61 -43.67 31.54
N ASP A 315 69.29 -42.59 31.21
CA ASP A 315 70.74 -42.45 31.40
C ASP A 315 71.09 -42.37 32.89
N VAL A 316 70.38 -41.57 33.70
CA VAL A 316 70.52 -41.56 35.17
C VAL A 316 70.28 -42.93 35.78
N ASN A 317 69.22 -43.64 35.37
CA ASN A 317 68.94 -44.99 35.89
C ASN A 317 70.04 -46.00 35.47
N THR A 318 70.64 -45.81 34.29
CA THR A 318 71.77 -46.63 33.81
C THR A 318 73.05 -46.37 34.59
N VAL A 319 73.41 -45.09 34.81
CA VAL A 319 74.58 -44.72 35.63
C VAL A 319 74.42 -45.24 37.05
N LYS A 320 73.24 -45.04 37.67
CA LYS A 320 72.97 -45.57 39.01
C LYS A 320 73.11 -47.10 39.05
N LYS A 321 72.54 -47.81 38.08
CA LYS A 321 72.68 -49.28 38.03
C LYS A 321 74.14 -49.71 37.92
N LEU A 322 74.97 -48.99 37.15
CA LEU A 322 76.41 -49.28 37.05
C LEU A 322 77.16 -49.02 38.38
N VAL A 323 76.73 -48.03 39.18
CA VAL A 323 77.24 -47.83 40.56
C VAL A 323 76.80 -48.97 41.48
N ASP A 324 75.50 -49.30 41.49
CA ASP A 324 74.92 -50.38 42.30
C ASP A 324 75.55 -51.74 41.97
N ASP A 325 75.69 -52.09 40.68
CA ASP A 325 76.30 -53.34 40.19
C ASP A 325 77.79 -53.45 40.57
N CYS A 326 78.53 -52.33 40.66
CA CYS A 326 79.92 -52.31 41.14
C CYS A 326 80.01 -52.46 42.67
N MET A 327 79.07 -51.85 43.40
CA MET A 327 78.95 -51.93 44.86
C MET A 327 78.55 -53.34 45.35
N SER A 328 77.67 -54.03 44.63
CA SER A 328 77.11 -55.33 45.04
C SER A 328 78.02 -56.54 44.75
N SER A 329 79.34 -56.36 44.79
CA SER A 329 80.33 -57.25 44.14
C SER A 329 80.64 -58.58 44.86
N GLN A 330 79.60 -59.35 45.19
CA GLN A 330 79.68 -60.82 45.26
C GLN A 330 79.11 -61.42 43.96
N PHE A 331 79.98 -61.94 43.10
CA PHE A 331 79.67 -62.59 41.80
C PHE A 331 78.99 -61.63 40.79
N SER A 332 79.72 -61.05 39.83
CA SER A 332 80.08 -61.78 38.61
C SER A 332 81.23 -61.11 37.84
N SER A 333 82.11 -61.91 37.21
CA SER A 333 83.35 -61.45 36.56
C SER A 333 83.18 -60.88 35.14
N SER A 334 82.16 -60.05 34.89
CA SER A 334 81.74 -59.67 33.53
C SER A 334 81.82 -58.18 33.18
N LEU A 335 82.05 -57.28 34.14
CA LEU A 335 82.21 -55.84 33.93
C LEU A 335 83.42 -55.35 34.71
N ARG A 336 84.35 -54.65 34.04
CA ARG A 336 85.46 -53.97 34.72
C ARG A 336 85.06 -52.51 34.98
N PRO A 337 85.52 -51.88 36.08
CA PRO A 337 85.22 -50.48 36.35
C PRO A 337 85.63 -49.53 35.22
N HIS A 338 86.75 -49.80 34.56
CA HIS A 338 87.18 -49.05 33.38
C HIS A 338 86.18 -49.14 32.21
N ASP A 339 85.64 -50.33 31.92
CA ASP A 339 84.69 -50.53 30.82
C ASP A 339 83.38 -49.77 31.09
N ALA A 340 82.92 -49.77 32.36
CA ALA A 340 81.76 -49.00 32.81
C ALA A 340 81.99 -47.48 32.67
N VAL A 341 83.11 -46.95 33.15
CA VAL A 341 83.44 -45.51 33.01
C VAL A 341 83.60 -45.11 31.55
N SER A 342 84.21 -45.95 30.70
CA SER A 342 84.34 -45.69 29.26
C SER A 342 82.99 -45.61 28.53
N ALA A 343 81.96 -46.31 28.99
CA ALA A 343 80.61 -46.20 28.45
C ALA A 343 79.90 -44.89 28.84
N LEU A 344 80.20 -44.33 30.02
CA LEU A 344 79.58 -43.09 30.51
C LEU A 344 80.09 -41.83 29.79
N GLY A 345 81.34 -41.83 29.30
CA GLY A 345 81.93 -40.68 28.61
C GLY A 345 81.10 -40.17 27.42
N PRO A 346 80.77 -41.02 26.43
CA PRO A 346 79.92 -40.64 25.30
C PRO A 346 78.52 -40.16 25.71
N MET A 347 77.90 -40.81 26.71
CA MET A 347 76.59 -40.40 27.24
C MET A 347 76.68 -38.99 27.88
N TYR A 348 77.77 -38.68 28.58
CA TYR A 348 78.01 -37.36 29.15
C TYR A 348 78.19 -36.30 28.05
N GLU A 349 78.94 -36.60 26.98
CA GLU A 349 79.09 -35.66 25.86
C GLU A 349 77.75 -35.37 25.15
N VAL A 350 76.84 -36.35 25.07
CA VAL A 350 75.48 -36.13 24.55
C VAL A 350 74.65 -35.27 25.50
N HIS A 351 74.75 -35.46 26.81
CA HIS A 351 74.10 -34.57 27.79
C HIS A 351 74.57 -33.11 27.64
N ASP A 352 75.88 -32.90 27.62
CA ASP A 352 76.55 -31.59 27.64
C ASP A 352 76.43 -30.82 26.31
N ARG A 353 76.63 -31.51 25.17
CA ARG A 353 76.70 -30.87 23.84
C ARG A 353 75.41 -30.96 23.02
N SER A 354 74.43 -31.75 23.43
CA SER A 354 73.18 -31.92 22.67
C SER A 354 71.93 -31.77 23.53
N HIS A 355 71.70 -32.63 24.52
CA HIS A 355 70.45 -32.62 25.30
C HIS A 355 70.21 -31.28 26.00
N LEU A 356 71.15 -30.81 26.84
CA LEU A 356 70.94 -29.57 27.61
C LEU A 356 70.88 -28.31 26.72
N PRO A 357 71.75 -28.11 25.71
CA PRO A 357 71.61 -27.02 24.75
C PRO A 357 70.27 -27.02 24.00
N GLN A 358 69.79 -28.19 23.54
CA GLN A 358 68.53 -28.29 22.80
C GLN A 358 67.32 -28.02 23.71
N MET A 359 67.37 -28.42 24.98
CA MET A 359 66.34 -28.05 25.96
C MET A 359 66.27 -26.54 26.20
N HIS A 360 67.42 -25.86 26.26
CA HIS A 360 67.46 -24.39 26.34
C HIS A 360 66.90 -23.73 25.07
N ALA A 361 67.28 -24.19 23.87
CA ALA A 361 66.72 -23.67 22.61
C ALA A 361 65.19 -23.79 22.55
N CYS A 362 64.63 -24.93 22.97
CA CYS A 362 63.18 -25.13 23.09
C CYS A 362 62.53 -24.17 24.11
N TYR A 363 63.21 -23.90 25.22
CA TYR A 363 62.76 -22.95 26.25
C TYR A 363 62.76 -21.51 25.72
N ASP A 364 63.77 -21.12 24.95
CA ASP A 364 63.88 -19.78 24.35
C ASP A 364 62.76 -19.55 23.33
N SER A 365 62.51 -20.50 22.40
CA SER A 365 61.42 -20.38 21.42
C SER A 365 60.02 -20.29 22.06
N ILE A 366 59.79 -21.02 23.15
CA ILE A 366 58.52 -20.91 23.92
C ILE A 366 58.46 -19.62 24.75
N SER A 367 59.61 -19.03 25.11
CA SER A 367 59.67 -17.73 25.79
C SER A 367 59.36 -16.57 24.84
N GLU A 368 59.87 -16.60 23.60
CA GLU A 368 59.49 -15.66 22.53
C GLU A 368 57.99 -15.76 22.21
N LEU A 369 57.46 -16.98 22.13
CA LEU A 369 56.01 -17.23 21.96
C LEU A 369 55.20 -16.58 23.10
N LEU A 370 55.60 -16.78 24.36
CA LEU A 370 54.87 -16.22 25.50
C LEU A 370 54.85 -14.68 25.47
N GLU A 371 55.95 -14.03 25.09
CA GLU A 371 56.00 -12.57 25.01
C GLU A 371 55.13 -12.04 23.85
N TYR A 372 55.09 -12.71 22.69
CA TYR A 372 54.11 -12.39 21.64
C TYR A 372 52.66 -12.53 22.15
N PHE A 373 52.35 -13.60 22.88
CA PHE A 373 51.01 -13.82 23.46
C PHE A 373 50.64 -12.80 24.54
N LYS A 374 51.60 -12.41 25.41
CA LYS A 374 51.44 -11.37 26.43
C LYS A 374 51.10 -10.02 25.79
N ASN A 375 51.83 -9.65 24.73
CA ASN A 375 51.54 -8.43 23.97
C ASN A 375 50.19 -8.48 23.26
N LYS A 376 49.82 -9.60 22.63
CA LYS A 376 48.48 -9.77 22.01
C LYS A 376 47.33 -9.71 23.02
N LYS A 377 47.50 -10.30 24.20
CA LYS A 377 46.53 -10.19 25.29
C LYS A 377 46.36 -8.74 25.76
N ASN A 378 47.45 -7.97 25.86
CA ASN A 378 47.42 -6.55 26.20
C ASN A 378 46.77 -5.67 25.08
N GLU A 379 47.02 -5.97 23.80
CA GLU A 379 46.30 -5.36 22.67
C GLU A 379 44.78 -5.63 22.79
N MET A 380 44.38 -6.88 23.05
CA MET A 380 42.97 -7.26 23.20
C MET A 380 42.30 -6.60 24.41
N ASN A 381 42.92 -6.64 25.60
CA ASN A 381 42.42 -5.97 26.81
C ASN A 381 42.13 -4.48 26.52
N THR A 382 43.08 -3.80 25.87
CA THR A 382 42.97 -2.38 25.49
C THR A 382 41.89 -2.12 24.45
N PHE A 383 41.76 -3.00 23.44
CA PHE A 383 40.69 -2.93 22.44
C PHE A 383 39.32 -3.07 23.10
N VAL A 384 39.10 -4.12 23.90
CA VAL A 384 37.81 -4.39 24.54
C VAL A 384 37.40 -3.21 25.42
N HIS A 385 38.30 -2.72 26.28
CA HIS A 385 38.05 -1.55 27.12
C HIS A 385 37.57 -0.34 26.29
N THR A 386 38.31 0.02 25.25
CA THR A 386 37.99 1.14 24.35
C THR A 386 36.68 0.91 23.58
N TYR A 387 36.42 -0.31 23.12
CA TYR A 387 35.21 -0.66 22.37
C TYR A 387 33.96 -0.65 23.25
N MET A 388 34.09 -1.09 24.51
CA MET A 388 32.99 -1.12 25.48
C MET A 388 32.64 0.28 26.02
N GLN A 389 33.62 1.18 26.16
CA GLN A 389 33.37 2.61 26.34
C GLN A 389 32.58 3.19 25.16
N LYS A 390 32.95 2.87 23.90
CA LYS A 390 32.21 3.32 22.71
C LYS A 390 30.78 2.75 22.67
N ILE A 391 30.58 1.46 22.95
CA ILE A 391 29.23 0.85 23.11
C ILE A 391 28.41 1.65 24.14
N THR A 392 29.00 1.98 25.29
CA THR A 392 28.31 2.68 26.38
C THR A 392 27.91 4.10 25.97
N PHE A 393 28.79 4.82 25.27
CA PHE A 393 28.51 6.13 24.70
C PHE A 393 27.39 6.09 23.64
N VAL A 394 27.45 5.16 22.67
CA VAL A 394 26.40 5.01 21.65
C VAL A 394 25.06 4.60 22.28
N THR A 395 25.09 3.71 23.27
CA THR A 395 23.92 3.32 24.07
C THR A 395 23.28 4.53 24.77
N TYR A 396 24.09 5.48 25.26
CA TYR A 396 23.61 6.72 25.86
C TYR A 396 22.89 7.60 24.83
N ILE A 397 23.46 7.84 23.64
CA ILE A 397 22.80 8.68 22.61
C ILE A 397 21.48 8.05 22.15
N ILE A 398 21.42 6.72 21.97
CA ILE A 398 20.17 6.02 21.62
C ILE A 398 19.13 6.14 22.76
N LYS A 399 19.55 6.15 24.03
CA LYS A 399 18.66 6.38 25.18
C LYS A 399 18.13 7.81 25.22
N ASP A 400 18.97 8.81 24.96
CA ASP A 400 18.51 10.21 24.88
C ASP A 400 17.49 10.38 23.73
N ALA A 401 17.81 9.87 22.53
CA ALA A 401 16.89 9.85 21.40
C ALA A 401 15.55 9.15 21.73
N LYS A 402 15.59 8.05 22.49
CA LYS A 402 14.38 7.36 22.98
C LYS A 402 13.53 8.24 23.89
N LEU A 403 14.14 9.06 24.76
CA LEU A 403 13.44 9.94 25.70
C LEU A 403 12.73 11.12 25.02
N GLN A 404 13.12 11.48 23.78
CA GLN A 404 12.44 12.53 23.02
C GLN A 404 11.07 12.11 22.45
N PHE A 405 10.87 10.83 22.09
CA PHE A 405 9.62 10.41 21.41
C PHE A 405 8.31 10.70 22.17
N PRO A 406 8.20 10.52 23.50
CA PRO A 406 6.99 10.88 24.23
C PRO A 406 6.68 12.37 24.13
N VAL A 407 7.70 13.23 24.26
CA VAL A 407 7.58 14.70 24.16
C VAL A 407 7.11 15.09 22.75
N PHE A 408 7.70 14.50 21.71
CA PHE A 408 7.29 14.77 20.33
C PHE A 408 5.88 14.24 20.00
N ARG A 409 5.47 13.08 20.55
CA ARG A 409 4.09 12.57 20.39
C ARG A 409 3.08 13.44 21.13
N GLU A 410 3.37 13.89 22.34
CA GLU A 410 2.50 14.81 23.08
C GLU A 410 2.39 16.18 22.37
N ALA A 411 3.49 16.68 21.82
CA ALA A 411 3.50 17.90 21.01
C ALA A 411 2.71 17.76 19.70
N MET A 412 2.75 16.59 19.04
CA MET A 412 1.88 16.30 17.89
C MET A 412 0.40 16.40 18.26
N VAL A 413 -0.03 15.77 19.38
CA VAL A 413 -1.42 15.81 19.85
C VAL A 413 -1.84 17.24 20.18
N ARG A 414 -1.07 17.97 21.01
CA ARG A 414 -1.38 19.38 21.34
C ARG A 414 -1.44 20.28 20.10
N GLN A 415 -0.63 20.01 19.08
CA GLN A 415 -0.70 20.75 17.82
C GLN A 415 -1.97 20.36 17.03
N ASP A 416 -2.38 19.10 17.04
CA ASP A 416 -3.57 18.64 16.34
C ASP A 416 -4.87 19.16 16.98
N ASP A 417 -4.86 19.38 18.31
CA ASP A 417 -5.90 20.07 19.08
C ASP A 417 -6.03 21.54 18.67
N LEU A 418 -4.90 22.27 18.53
CA LEU A 418 -4.90 23.68 18.09
C LEU A 418 -5.54 23.86 16.70
N PHE A 419 -5.43 22.86 15.83
CA PHE A 419 -6.00 22.86 14.49
C PHE A 419 -7.51 22.52 14.43
N ALA A 420 -8.17 22.26 15.58
CA ALA A 420 -9.59 21.89 15.62
C ALA A 420 -10.52 22.90 14.92
N ASP A 421 -10.33 24.20 15.12
CA ASP A 421 -11.15 25.24 14.48
C ASP A 421 -10.95 25.28 12.95
N LEU A 422 -9.73 25.03 12.45
CA LEU A 422 -9.44 24.98 11.01
C LEU A 422 -10.05 23.72 10.37
N LYS A 423 -9.99 22.58 11.07
CA LYS A 423 -10.68 21.34 10.67
C LYS A 423 -12.20 21.54 10.63
N LEU A 424 -12.77 22.23 11.62
CA LEU A 424 -14.20 22.54 11.68
C LEU A 424 -14.65 23.35 10.47
N VAL A 425 -13.94 24.44 10.12
CA VAL A 425 -14.24 25.24 8.91
C VAL A 425 -14.32 24.37 7.66
N ARG A 426 -13.35 23.46 7.47
CA ARG A 426 -13.34 22.57 6.30
C ARG A 426 -14.37 21.43 6.38
N GLY A 427 -14.78 21.03 7.59
CA GLY A 427 -15.80 20.01 7.84
C GLY A 427 -17.25 20.49 7.71
N VAL A 428 -17.53 21.79 7.88
CA VAL A 428 -18.90 22.35 7.79
C VAL A 428 -19.57 22.08 6.44
N GLY A 429 -18.85 22.28 5.32
CA GLY A 429 -19.38 22.06 3.98
C GLY A 429 -19.80 20.59 3.72
N PRO A 430 -18.90 19.60 3.91
CA PRO A 430 -19.22 18.19 3.83
C PRO A 430 -20.37 17.78 4.78
N ALA A 431 -20.31 18.18 6.06
CA ALA A 431 -21.32 17.83 7.04
C ALA A 431 -22.72 18.35 6.64
N TYR A 432 -22.81 19.58 6.10
CA TYR A 432 -24.07 20.11 5.61
C TYR A 432 -24.59 19.35 4.37
N ARG A 433 -23.71 18.97 3.42
CA ARG A 433 -24.11 18.10 2.28
C ARG A 433 -24.62 16.74 2.76
N ALA A 434 -23.95 16.13 3.74
CA ALA A 434 -24.39 14.88 4.37
C ALA A 434 -25.78 15.02 5.01
N CYS A 435 -26.04 16.11 5.75
CA CYS A 435 -27.35 16.37 6.35
C CYS A 435 -28.47 16.53 5.30
N LEU A 436 -28.24 17.26 4.20
CA LEU A 436 -29.23 17.39 3.15
C LEU A 436 -29.48 16.04 2.44
N ALA A 437 -28.43 15.27 2.16
CA ALA A 437 -28.56 13.94 1.59
C ALA A 437 -29.34 12.98 2.52
N GLU A 438 -29.04 12.96 3.82
CA GLU A 438 -29.77 12.14 4.80
C GLU A 438 -31.27 12.46 4.86
N VAL A 439 -31.65 13.74 4.72
CA VAL A 439 -33.08 14.13 4.62
C VAL A 439 -33.73 13.56 3.35
N VAL A 440 -33.06 13.61 2.19
CA VAL A 440 -33.56 12.99 0.95
C VAL A 440 -33.67 11.47 1.12
N ARG A 441 -32.66 10.82 1.73
CA ARG A 441 -32.64 9.39 2.00
C ARG A 441 -33.82 8.96 2.86
N ARG A 442 -34.09 9.67 3.96
CA ARG A 442 -35.22 9.37 4.87
C ARG A 442 -36.57 9.52 4.19
N LYS A 443 -36.77 10.57 3.36
CA LYS A 443 -38.01 10.74 2.59
C LYS A 443 -38.21 9.66 1.52
N ALA A 444 -37.14 9.26 0.84
CA ALA A 444 -37.19 8.17 -0.13
C ALA A 444 -37.52 6.82 0.55
N SER A 445 -36.87 6.54 1.69
CA SER A 445 -37.14 5.37 2.54
C SER A 445 -38.59 5.35 3.06
N MET A 446 -39.13 6.50 3.47
CA MET A 446 -40.53 6.64 3.88
C MET A 446 -41.51 6.29 2.75
N LYS A 447 -41.27 6.72 1.50
CA LYS A 447 -42.13 6.31 0.36
C LYS A 447 -42.09 4.80 0.14
N LEU A 448 -40.92 4.16 0.26
CA LEU A 448 -40.79 2.69 0.16
C LEU A 448 -41.57 1.97 1.26
N TYR A 449 -41.39 2.37 2.52
CA TYR A 449 -42.04 1.74 3.67
C TYR A 449 -43.58 1.89 3.62
N MET A 450 -44.09 3.07 3.25
CA MET A 450 -45.52 3.27 3.02
C MET A 450 -46.05 2.40 1.87
N GLY A 451 -45.27 2.22 0.80
CA GLY A 451 -45.63 1.34 -0.32
C GLY A 451 -45.70 -0.14 0.08
N MET A 452 -44.78 -0.61 0.93
CA MET A 452 -44.82 -1.97 1.50
C MET A 452 -46.07 -2.18 2.38
N ALA A 453 -46.43 -1.19 3.19
CA ALA A 453 -47.67 -1.23 3.98
C ALA A 453 -48.93 -1.27 3.09
N GLY A 454 -48.94 -0.53 1.97
CA GLY A 454 -49.98 -0.58 0.95
C GLY A 454 -50.13 -1.97 0.31
N GLN A 455 -49.02 -2.60 -0.09
CA GLN A 455 -49.02 -3.98 -0.59
C GLN A 455 -49.55 -4.98 0.45
N LEU A 456 -49.26 -4.78 1.74
CA LEU A 456 -49.76 -5.66 2.79
C LEU A 456 -51.28 -5.52 2.93
N ALA A 457 -51.82 -4.29 2.90
CA ALA A 457 -53.26 -4.04 2.91
C ALA A 457 -53.96 -4.71 1.71
N GLU A 458 -53.41 -4.55 0.50
CA GLU A 458 -53.95 -5.16 -0.71
C GLU A 458 -53.91 -6.70 -0.65
N LYS A 459 -52.78 -7.30 -0.28
CA LYS A 459 -52.65 -8.76 -0.15
C LYS A 459 -53.63 -9.35 0.87
N LEU A 460 -54.00 -8.60 1.90
CA LEU A 460 -55.04 -8.97 2.86
C LEU A 460 -56.45 -8.77 2.30
N ALA A 461 -56.71 -7.67 1.56
CA ALA A 461 -57.97 -7.42 0.87
C ALA A 461 -58.27 -8.49 -0.20
N MET A 462 -57.31 -8.85 -1.05
CA MET A 462 -57.45 -9.90 -2.06
C MET A 462 -57.78 -11.27 -1.43
N LYS A 463 -57.11 -11.62 -0.31
CA LYS A 463 -57.41 -12.85 0.44
C LYS A 463 -58.81 -12.82 1.05
N ARG A 464 -59.25 -11.66 1.57
CA ARG A 464 -60.61 -11.45 2.05
C ARG A 464 -61.64 -11.62 0.94
N GLU A 465 -61.46 -11.02 -0.23
CA GLU A 465 -62.38 -11.16 -1.37
C GLU A 465 -62.43 -12.57 -1.95
N ALA A 466 -61.31 -13.29 -1.94
CA ALA A 466 -61.30 -14.71 -2.31
C ALA A 466 -62.10 -15.56 -1.31
N GLU A 467 -61.98 -15.28 -0.01
CA GLU A 467 -62.75 -15.96 1.03
C GLU A 467 -64.25 -15.62 0.98
N VAL A 468 -64.61 -14.34 0.79
CA VAL A 468 -66.01 -13.90 0.61
C VAL A 468 -66.64 -14.62 -0.57
N ARG A 469 -65.98 -14.63 -1.74
CA ARG A 469 -66.49 -15.34 -2.93
C ARG A 469 -66.68 -16.84 -2.69
N ARG A 470 -65.80 -17.51 -1.94
CA ARG A 470 -65.99 -18.92 -1.57
C ARG A 470 -67.20 -19.14 -0.66
N ARG A 471 -67.46 -18.23 0.30
CA ARG A 471 -68.66 -18.29 1.16
C ARG A 471 -69.93 -18.04 0.35
N GLU A 472 -69.92 -17.06 -0.55
CA GLU A 472 -71.03 -16.77 -1.46
C GLU A 472 -71.33 -17.95 -2.39
N GLU A 473 -70.30 -18.58 -2.97
CA GLU A 473 -70.44 -19.75 -3.84
C GLU A 473 -70.95 -20.99 -3.07
N PHE A 474 -70.47 -21.22 -1.84
CA PHE A 474 -70.98 -22.25 -0.95
C PHE A 474 -72.46 -22.03 -0.60
N LEU A 475 -72.84 -20.81 -0.20
CA LEU A 475 -74.24 -20.46 0.10
C LEU A 475 -75.13 -20.52 -1.15
N LYS A 476 -74.63 -20.15 -2.32
CA LYS A 476 -75.35 -20.27 -3.61
C LYS A 476 -75.60 -21.73 -3.99
N THR A 477 -74.64 -22.61 -3.70
CA THR A 477 -74.69 -24.03 -4.06
C THR A 477 -75.51 -24.86 -3.08
N HIS A 478 -75.36 -24.64 -1.77
CA HIS A 478 -75.96 -25.47 -0.73
C HIS A 478 -77.12 -24.80 0.03
N GLY A 479 -77.17 -23.46 0.06
CA GLY A 479 -78.20 -22.70 0.77
C GLY A 479 -79.65 -22.97 0.37
N PRO A 480 -79.99 -23.30 -0.90
CA PRO A 480 -81.36 -23.67 -1.27
C PRO A 480 -81.88 -24.95 -0.60
N PHE A 481 -81.00 -25.80 -0.07
CA PHE A 481 -81.35 -27.11 0.50
C PHE A 481 -81.44 -27.12 2.04
N VAL A 482 -81.16 -25.99 2.71
CA VAL A 482 -81.11 -25.89 4.18
C VAL A 482 -81.92 -24.67 4.65
N PRO A 483 -82.77 -24.80 5.70
CA PRO A 483 -83.50 -23.65 6.25
C PRO A 483 -82.58 -22.51 6.69
N ARG A 484 -82.99 -21.26 6.43
CA ARG A 484 -82.16 -20.06 6.68
C ARG A 484 -81.85 -19.84 8.17
N ASP A 485 -82.76 -20.19 9.04
CA ASP A 485 -82.61 -20.19 10.50
C ASP A 485 -81.52 -21.17 10.95
N VAL A 486 -81.45 -22.36 10.34
CA VAL A 486 -80.39 -23.34 10.60
C VAL A 486 -79.04 -22.80 10.13
N LEU A 487 -78.95 -22.27 8.90
CA LEU A 487 -77.72 -21.66 8.37
C LEU A 487 -77.24 -20.47 9.23
N ALA A 488 -78.16 -19.63 9.71
CA ALA A 488 -77.85 -18.53 10.62
C ALA A 488 -77.36 -19.02 12.00
N SER A 489 -77.99 -20.07 12.56
CA SER A 489 -77.56 -20.66 13.83
C SER A 489 -76.17 -21.30 13.77
N MET A 490 -75.70 -21.65 12.57
CA MET A 490 -74.35 -22.16 12.31
C MET A 490 -73.32 -21.05 11.99
N GLY A 491 -73.71 -19.77 11.99
CA GLY A 491 -72.82 -18.65 11.63
C GLY A 491 -72.44 -18.58 10.14
N LEU A 492 -73.13 -19.33 9.27
CA LEU A 492 -72.71 -19.49 7.86
C LEU A 492 -72.99 -18.25 6.98
N TYR A 493 -73.62 -17.21 7.53
CA TYR A 493 -73.77 -15.91 6.89
C TYR A 493 -72.67 -14.90 7.27
N ASP A 494 -71.76 -15.25 8.19
CA ASP A 494 -70.71 -14.34 8.64
C ASP A 494 -69.68 -14.08 7.53
N THR A 495 -69.36 -12.81 7.30
CA THR A 495 -68.31 -12.39 6.36
C THR A 495 -67.06 -11.93 7.13
N PRO A 496 -65.83 -12.19 6.64
CA PRO A 496 -64.63 -11.68 7.29
C PRO A 496 -64.62 -10.15 7.35
N THR A 497 -64.18 -9.58 8.47
CA THR A 497 -63.98 -8.13 8.61
C THR A 497 -62.91 -7.62 7.66
N GLN A 498 -62.96 -6.32 7.34
CA GLN A 498 -61.85 -5.65 6.66
C GLN A 498 -60.65 -5.55 7.60
N CYS A 499 -59.44 -5.47 7.04
CA CYS A 499 -58.20 -5.30 7.79
C CYS A 499 -57.51 -4.03 7.31
N ASP A 500 -57.43 -3.03 8.17
CA ASP A 500 -56.82 -1.74 7.85
C ASP A 500 -55.36 -1.72 8.34
N VAL A 501 -54.43 -1.58 7.41
CA VAL A 501 -53.00 -1.41 7.72
C VAL A 501 -52.70 0.08 7.81
N ASN A 502 -52.28 0.55 8.98
CA ASN A 502 -52.00 1.96 9.25
C ASN A 502 -50.53 2.17 9.65
N VAL A 503 -49.88 3.15 9.04
CA VAL A 503 -48.53 3.61 9.42
C VAL A 503 -48.67 4.98 10.08
N SER A 504 -48.30 5.06 11.35
CA SER A 504 -48.31 6.33 12.09
C SER A 504 -47.34 7.33 11.45
N PRO A 505 -47.72 8.61 11.23
CA PRO A 505 -46.82 9.58 10.63
C PRO A 505 -45.56 9.84 11.46
N TYR A 506 -44.40 9.61 10.86
CA TYR A 506 -43.08 10.01 11.36
C TYR A 506 -42.37 10.92 10.34
N ASP A 507 -41.23 11.49 10.73
CA ASP A 507 -40.42 12.39 9.88
C ASP A 507 -41.14 13.63 9.31
N THR A 508 -42.24 14.03 9.96
CA THR A 508 -43.11 15.15 9.56
C THR A 508 -42.43 16.53 9.60
N SER A 509 -41.32 16.67 10.32
CA SER A 509 -40.52 17.90 10.42
C SER A 509 -39.39 17.99 9.37
N LEU A 510 -39.20 16.99 8.51
CA LEU A 510 -38.13 17.01 7.51
C LEU A 510 -38.41 18.04 6.41
N ILE A 511 -37.43 18.91 6.13
CA ILE A 511 -37.50 19.95 5.08
C ILE A 511 -37.80 19.36 3.70
N SER A 512 -38.58 20.08 2.88
CA SER A 512 -38.92 19.63 1.53
C SER A 512 -37.79 19.97 0.55
N ILE A 513 -36.97 18.97 0.23
CA ILE A 513 -35.86 19.05 -0.72
C ILE A 513 -35.83 17.80 -1.61
N GLU A 514 -35.45 17.97 -2.86
CA GLU A 514 -35.16 16.88 -3.81
C GLU A 514 -33.65 16.62 -3.90
N MET A 515 -33.24 15.56 -4.61
CA MET A 515 -31.82 15.23 -4.81
C MET A 515 -31.05 16.37 -5.50
N ALA A 516 -31.70 17.10 -6.43
CA ALA A 516 -31.12 18.26 -7.10
C ALA A 516 -30.93 19.48 -6.17
N ASP A 517 -31.70 19.59 -5.08
CA ASP A 517 -31.51 20.66 -4.10
C ASP A 517 -30.26 20.43 -3.24
N VAL A 518 -29.83 19.17 -3.06
CA VAL A 518 -28.58 18.86 -2.35
C VAL A 518 -27.39 19.50 -3.07
N ASP A 519 -27.27 19.34 -4.39
CA ASP A 519 -26.17 19.95 -5.15
C ASP A 519 -26.33 21.46 -5.35
N ARG A 520 -27.56 21.98 -5.29
CA ARG A 520 -27.88 23.41 -5.35
C ARG A 520 -27.49 24.17 -4.08
N TYR A 521 -27.74 23.56 -2.91
CA TYR A 521 -27.49 24.18 -1.60
C TYR A 521 -26.22 23.68 -0.91
N ALA A 522 -25.63 22.56 -1.35
CA ALA A 522 -24.38 22.00 -0.85
C ALA A 522 -23.57 21.32 -1.98
N PRO A 523 -22.93 22.09 -2.89
CA PRO A 523 -22.27 21.54 -4.07
C PRO A 523 -21.06 20.65 -3.76
N GLU A 524 -20.73 19.74 -4.69
CA GLU A 524 -19.69 18.71 -4.49
C GLU A 524 -18.30 19.26 -4.13
N TYR A 525 -17.93 20.47 -4.60
CA TYR A 525 -16.63 21.07 -4.30
C TYR A 525 -16.40 21.37 -2.81
N LEU A 526 -17.45 21.31 -1.98
CA LEU A 526 -17.35 21.39 -0.52
C LEU A 526 -16.64 20.18 0.08
N VAL A 527 -16.69 19.01 -0.58
CA VAL A 527 -16.06 17.75 -0.12
C VAL A 527 -14.53 17.77 -0.33
N GLY A 528 -14.04 18.66 -1.20
CA GLY A 528 -12.62 18.75 -1.57
C GLY A 528 -12.22 17.78 -2.69
N LEU A 529 -10.92 17.65 -2.93
CA LEU A 529 -10.38 16.68 -3.89
C LEU A 529 -10.41 15.27 -3.29
N GLN A 530 -11.48 14.52 -3.53
CA GLN A 530 -11.50 13.09 -3.26
C GLN A 530 -10.89 12.29 -4.42
N LEU A 531 -10.10 11.28 -4.07
CA LEU A 531 -9.86 10.16 -4.99
C LEU A 531 -11.18 9.38 -5.13
N LYS A 532 -11.50 8.91 -6.33
CA LYS A 532 -12.82 8.38 -6.68
C LYS A 532 -13.05 6.96 -6.11
N ILE A 533 -13.30 6.85 -4.81
CA ILE A 533 -13.66 5.60 -4.14
C ILE A 533 -14.99 5.09 -4.74
N ALA A 534 -14.91 4.05 -5.55
CA ALA A 534 -16.08 3.39 -6.10
C ALA A 534 -16.83 2.64 -4.99
N SER A 535 -18.16 2.76 -4.96
CA SER A 535 -19.00 2.07 -3.99
C SER A 535 -18.86 0.56 -4.10
N SER A 536 -18.31 -0.09 -3.07
CA SER A 536 -18.32 -1.53 -2.91
C SER A 536 -19.75 -2.00 -2.61
N GLY A 537 -20.25 -2.90 -3.46
CA GLY A 537 -21.52 -3.60 -3.29
C GLY A 537 -21.33 -5.08 -3.59
N SER A 538 -21.82 -5.91 -2.68
CA SER A 538 -21.92 -7.38 -2.70
C SER A 538 -20.64 -8.24 -2.87
N SER A 539 -20.50 -9.17 -1.92
CA SER A 539 -19.99 -10.55 -2.09
C SER A 539 -18.53 -10.79 -2.55
N ALA A 540 -17.63 -10.93 -1.57
CA ALA A 540 -16.59 -11.97 -1.53
C ALA A 540 -16.21 -12.25 -0.06
N GLU A 541 -15.71 -13.45 0.21
CA GLU A 541 -15.40 -13.95 1.56
C GLU A 541 -14.23 -13.20 2.24
N ALA A 542 -14.28 -13.10 3.57
CA ALA A 542 -13.16 -12.67 4.41
C ALA A 542 -13.10 -13.55 5.67
N GLU A 543 -11.95 -14.16 5.96
CA GLU A 543 -11.77 -15.06 7.10
C GLU A 543 -11.75 -14.31 8.44
N GLU A 544 -12.22 -14.97 9.51
CA GLU A 544 -12.15 -14.44 10.87
C GLU A 544 -10.73 -14.49 11.44
N ILE A 545 -10.28 -13.38 12.03
CA ILE A 545 -9.49 -13.42 13.28
C ILE A 545 -10.19 -12.45 14.25
N GLY A 546 -11.04 -13.01 15.10
CA GLY A 546 -12.06 -12.23 15.82
C GLY A 546 -11.60 -11.49 17.08
N VAL A 547 -12.53 -10.73 17.65
CA VAL A 547 -12.97 -10.85 19.06
C VAL A 547 -14.29 -10.05 19.21
N ASP A 548 -15.37 -10.78 19.55
CA ASP A 548 -16.45 -10.45 20.51
C ASP A 548 -16.73 -8.99 20.93
N THR A 549 -17.97 -8.47 21.01
CA THR A 549 -19.32 -9.04 20.74
C THR A 549 -20.37 -7.90 20.57
N LEU A 550 -21.61 -8.28 20.22
CA LEU A 550 -22.93 -7.64 20.49
C LEU A 550 -23.64 -6.83 19.38
N ASP A 551 -24.94 -7.16 19.27
CA ASP A 551 -26.08 -6.41 18.72
C ASP A 551 -26.03 -5.97 17.25
N LYS A 552 -26.18 -6.95 16.33
CA LYS A 552 -26.71 -6.68 14.98
C LYS A 552 -27.57 -7.78 14.31
N ASP A 553 -28.24 -8.61 15.09
CA ASP A 553 -29.23 -9.56 14.56
C ASP A 553 -30.53 -8.90 14.06
N SER A 554 -31.23 -9.59 13.16
CA SER A 554 -32.65 -9.37 12.82
C SER A 554 -33.04 -8.03 12.16
N PHE A 555 -32.60 -7.80 10.91
CA PHE A 555 -33.46 -7.11 9.93
C PHE A 555 -33.21 -7.43 8.45
N ASP A 556 -31.96 -7.71 8.03
CA ASP A 556 -31.63 -7.85 6.61
C ASP A 556 -32.17 -9.15 5.95
N ASP A 557 -32.25 -10.27 6.67
CA ASP A 557 -32.77 -11.57 6.17
C ASP A 557 -34.23 -11.53 5.66
N ILE A 558 -34.99 -10.49 5.97
CA ILE A 558 -36.39 -10.32 5.52
C ILE A 558 -36.46 -9.57 4.17
N LEU A 559 -35.40 -8.85 3.79
CA LEU A 559 -35.36 -8.02 2.58
C LEU A 559 -35.04 -8.81 1.31
N GLU A 560 -34.18 -9.82 1.37
CA GLU A 560 -33.76 -10.58 0.18
C GLU A 560 -34.86 -11.48 -0.40
N ALA A 561 -35.87 -11.82 0.41
CA ALA A 561 -37.08 -12.53 -0.05
C ALA A 561 -38.05 -11.65 -0.88
N SER A 562 -37.74 -10.37 -1.11
CA SER A 562 -38.55 -9.46 -1.93
C SER A 562 -37.92 -9.23 -3.31
N GLU A 563 -38.21 -10.13 -4.25
CA GLU A 563 -38.21 -9.79 -5.69
C GLU A 563 -39.04 -8.51 -5.95
N LEU A 564 -38.90 -7.89 -7.13
CA LEU A 564 -39.64 -6.67 -7.49
C LEU A 564 -41.16 -6.93 -7.67
N VAL A 565 -41.88 -7.06 -6.55
CA VAL A 565 -43.34 -7.11 -6.50
C VAL A 565 -43.90 -5.72 -6.80
N GLU A 566 -44.85 -5.65 -7.72
CA GLU A 566 -45.52 -4.40 -8.11
C GLU A 566 -46.30 -3.81 -6.93
N ILE A 567 -46.11 -2.52 -6.64
CA ILE A 567 -46.87 -1.80 -5.60
C ILE A 567 -48.11 -1.20 -6.26
N ALA A 568 -49.28 -1.81 -6.09
CA ALA A 568 -50.50 -1.36 -6.75
C ALA A 568 -50.79 0.14 -6.49
N GLY A 569 -51.26 0.83 -7.54
CA GLY A 569 -51.44 2.28 -7.53
C GLY A 569 -50.15 3.09 -7.80
N THR A 570 -48.97 2.48 -7.84
CA THR A 570 -47.71 3.14 -8.25
C THR A 570 -46.96 2.30 -9.29
N SER A 571 -46.26 2.97 -10.21
CA SER A 571 -45.49 2.24 -11.23
C SER A 571 -44.24 1.59 -10.62
N LYS A 572 -43.85 0.40 -11.11
CA LYS A 572 -42.56 -0.26 -10.76
C LYS A 572 -41.36 0.71 -10.82
N MET A 573 -41.36 1.58 -11.83
CA MET A 573 -40.37 2.65 -12.04
C MET A 573 -40.32 3.68 -10.89
N GLU A 574 -41.43 3.99 -10.21
CA GLU A 574 -41.42 4.90 -9.05
C GLU A 574 -40.81 4.28 -7.81
N VAL A 575 -41.04 2.97 -7.60
CA VAL A 575 -40.47 2.20 -6.48
C VAL A 575 -38.96 2.13 -6.66
N GLU A 576 -38.52 1.81 -7.87
CA GLU A 576 -37.12 1.80 -8.28
C GLU A 576 -36.47 3.19 -8.16
N ASN A 577 -37.15 4.27 -8.60
CA ASN A 577 -36.69 5.64 -8.39
C ASN A 577 -36.57 6.02 -6.89
N ALA A 578 -37.48 5.54 -6.03
CA ALA A 578 -37.38 5.78 -4.60
C ALA A 578 -36.18 5.03 -3.98
N LYS A 579 -35.95 3.77 -4.37
CA LYS A 579 -34.76 2.99 -3.97
C LYS A 579 -33.47 3.68 -4.41
N LEU A 580 -33.35 4.01 -5.70
CA LEU A 580 -32.16 4.67 -6.24
C LEU A 580 -31.91 6.07 -5.63
N LYS A 581 -32.96 6.86 -5.35
CA LYS A 581 -32.84 8.13 -4.61
C LYS A 581 -32.30 7.91 -3.19
N ALA A 582 -32.72 6.84 -2.49
CA ALA A 582 -32.20 6.52 -1.16
C ALA A 582 -30.74 6.02 -1.20
N GLU A 583 -30.39 5.17 -2.16
CA GLU A 583 -29.03 4.62 -2.31
C GLU A 583 -28.02 5.71 -2.69
N LEU A 584 -28.35 6.58 -3.65
CA LEU A 584 -27.53 7.73 -4.04
C LEU A 584 -27.32 8.71 -2.88
N ALA A 585 -28.39 9.03 -2.14
CA ALA A 585 -28.31 9.91 -0.98
C ALA A 585 -27.47 9.30 0.16
N SER A 586 -27.57 7.98 0.38
CA SER A 586 -26.72 7.24 1.31
C SER A 586 -25.24 7.29 0.89
N ALA A 587 -24.95 7.06 -0.40
CA ALA A 587 -23.59 7.15 -0.94
C ALA A 587 -23.00 8.56 -0.78
N ILE A 588 -23.76 9.62 -1.08
CA ILE A 588 -23.35 11.02 -0.86
C ILE A 588 -23.05 11.29 0.62
N SER A 589 -23.89 10.80 1.54
CA SER A 589 -23.69 10.97 2.98
C SER A 589 -22.41 10.26 3.47
N ARG A 590 -22.14 9.03 3.00
CA ARG A 590 -20.87 8.32 3.28
C ARG A 590 -19.67 9.06 2.70
N ILE A 591 -19.74 9.50 1.44
CA ILE A 591 -18.73 10.33 0.76
C ILE A 591 -18.39 11.59 1.57
N CYS A 592 -19.39 12.26 2.14
CA CYS A 592 -19.20 13.47 2.93
C CYS A 592 -18.78 13.23 4.39
N SER A 593 -18.96 12.00 4.89
CA SER A 593 -18.50 11.55 6.22
C SER A 593 -17.03 11.11 6.20
N LEU A 594 -16.55 10.64 5.04
CA LEU A 594 -15.13 10.51 4.72
C LEU A 594 -14.53 11.92 4.57
N GLY A 595 -14.07 12.48 5.69
CA GLY A 595 -13.41 13.78 5.72
C GLY A 595 -12.09 13.81 4.92
N PRO A 596 -11.35 14.92 4.92
CA PRO A 596 -10.08 15.05 4.18
C PRO A 596 -8.91 14.21 4.75
N GLN A 597 -9.20 13.15 5.52
CA GLN A 597 -8.28 12.06 5.80
C GLN A 597 -8.08 11.23 4.52
N VAL A 598 -7.29 11.78 3.59
CA VAL A 598 -6.67 10.94 2.57
C VAL A 598 -5.66 10.05 3.28
N GLU A 599 -5.92 8.75 3.30
CA GLU A 599 -4.88 7.75 3.60
C GLU A 599 -3.83 7.80 2.49
N TYR A 600 -2.91 8.75 2.64
CA TYR A 600 -1.56 8.67 2.08
C TYR A 600 -0.76 7.62 2.85
N GLU A 601 -1.26 6.39 2.88
CA GLU A 601 -0.41 5.24 2.67
C GLU A 601 0.37 5.46 1.37
N GLU A 602 1.57 4.89 1.27
CA GLU A 602 2.30 4.86 0.00
C GLU A 602 1.72 3.68 -0.82
N ILE A 603 0.46 3.85 -1.25
CA ILE A 603 -0.29 2.90 -2.09
C ILE A 603 0.55 2.61 -3.33
N ASP A 604 0.77 1.32 -3.60
CA ASP A 604 1.64 0.90 -4.68
C ASP A 604 1.08 1.34 -6.05
N GLU A 605 1.97 1.67 -6.99
CA GLU A 605 1.53 2.09 -8.34
C GLU A 605 0.72 0.97 -9.02
N SER A 606 0.98 -0.30 -8.68
CA SER A 606 0.19 -1.45 -9.16
C SER A 606 -1.21 -1.53 -8.55
N GLU A 607 -1.42 -1.11 -7.30
CA GLU A 607 -2.76 -1.04 -6.69
C GLU A 607 -3.58 0.09 -7.33
N ILE A 608 -2.96 1.24 -7.60
CA ILE A 608 -3.61 2.37 -8.29
C ILE A 608 -4.01 1.96 -9.72
N GLU A 609 -3.14 1.26 -10.46
CA GLU A 609 -3.47 0.77 -11.81
C GLU A 609 -4.62 -0.25 -11.78
N ASN A 610 -4.62 -1.20 -10.83
CA ASN A 610 -5.70 -2.16 -10.67
C ASN A 610 -7.04 -1.51 -10.25
N LEU A 611 -7.02 -0.49 -9.38
CA LEU A 611 -8.20 0.29 -9.03
C LEU A 611 -8.76 1.07 -10.23
N LEU A 612 -7.90 1.71 -11.02
CA LEU A 612 -8.29 2.43 -12.24
C LEU A 612 -8.89 1.48 -13.29
N LYS A 613 -8.31 0.29 -13.47
CA LYS A 613 -8.79 -0.74 -14.39
C LYS A 613 -10.18 -1.26 -13.99
N ASN A 614 -10.38 -1.58 -12.71
CA ASN A 614 -11.70 -1.97 -12.17
C ASN A 614 -12.74 -0.84 -12.30
N ALA A 615 -12.35 0.42 -12.08
CA ALA A 615 -13.23 1.56 -12.26
C ALA A 615 -13.62 1.80 -13.72
N ALA A 616 -12.70 1.56 -14.66
CA ALA A 616 -12.97 1.63 -16.10
C ALA A 616 -13.98 0.56 -16.53
N GLN A 617 -13.74 -0.71 -16.17
CA GLN A 617 -14.63 -1.83 -16.50
C GLN A 617 -16.05 -1.60 -15.97
N LYS A 618 -16.21 -1.25 -14.69
CA LYS A 618 -17.53 -0.96 -14.10
C LYS A 618 -18.23 0.24 -14.74
N THR A 619 -17.48 1.18 -15.32
CA THR A 619 -18.06 2.31 -16.07
C THR A 619 -18.55 1.86 -17.46
N GLU A 620 -17.83 0.93 -18.12
CA GLU A 620 -18.23 0.33 -19.40
C GLU A 620 -19.48 -0.54 -19.24
N GLU A 621 -19.52 -1.41 -18.22
CA GLU A 621 -20.69 -2.22 -17.84
C GLU A 621 -21.95 -1.35 -17.60
N ALA A 622 -21.81 -0.26 -16.84
CA ALA A 622 -22.90 0.67 -16.57
C ALA A 622 -23.38 1.43 -17.83
N LEU A 623 -22.47 1.75 -18.76
CA LEU A 623 -22.82 2.35 -20.05
C LEU A 623 -23.55 1.35 -20.96
N GLN A 624 -23.11 0.10 -21.02
CA GLN A 624 -23.78 -0.96 -21.79
C GLN A 624 -25.21 -1.20 -21.27
N ALA A 625 -25.38 -1.35 -19.95
CA ALA A 625 -26.69 -1.55 -19.33
C ALA A 625 -27.66 -0.39 -19.64
N LYS A 626 -27.16 0.86 -19.61
CA LYS A 626 -27.92 2.05 -20.00
C LYS A 626 -28.34 2.02 -21.47
N ASP A 627 -27.45 1.66 -22.38
CA ASP A 627 -27.75 1.58 -23.82
C ASP A 627 -28.71 0.42 -24.14
N GLU A 628 -28.67 -0.68 -23.38
CA GLU A 628 -29.65 -1.76 -23.46
C GLU A 628 -31.03 -1.34 -22.94
N TYR A 629 -31.10 -0.62 -21.83
CA TYR A 629 -32.36 -0.02 -21.36
C TYR A 629 -32.91 1.01 -22.36
N GLY A 630 -32.06 1.79 -23.02
CA GLY A 630 -32.44 2.68 -24.11
C GLY A 630 -33.05 1.95 -25.32
N LYS A 631 -32.48 0.79 -25.71
CA LYS A 631 -33.06 -0.09 -26.75
C LYS A 631 -34.41 -0.66 -26.31
N HIS A 632 -34.57 -1.04 -25.04
CA HIS A 632 -35.82 -1.56 -24.49
C HIS A 632 -36.94 -0.49 -24.48
N LEU A 633 -36.64 0.74 -24.05
CA LEU A 633 -37.59 1.86 -24.13
C LEU A 633 -38.02 2.13 -25.59
N LEU A 634 -37.07 2.12 -26.54
CA LEU A 634 -37.37 2.32 -27.96
C LEU A 634 -38.24 1.18 -28.53
N TYR A 635 -38.06 -0.05 -28.07
CA TYR A 635 -38.93 -1.20 -28.41
C TYR A 635 -40.36 -0.98 -27.88
N MET A 636 -40.52 -0.65 -26.60
CA MET A 636 -41.84 -0.38 -26.01
C MET A 636 -42.55 0.78 -26.72
N LEU A 637 -41.83 1.84 -27.09
CA LEU A 637 -42.42 2.99 -27.80
C LEU A 637 -42.91 2.57 -29.20
N LYS A 638 -42.13 1.77 -29.94
CA LYS A 638 -42.57 1.15 -31.22
C LYS A 638 -43.74 0.17 -31.05
N GLU A 639 -43.89 -0.45 -29.89
CA GLU A 639 -45.05 -1.28 -29.58
C GLU A 639 -46.30 -0.43 -29.34
N LYS A 640 -46.22 0.60 -28.50
CA LYS A 640 -47.33 1.54 -28.29
C LYS A 640 -47.73 2.23 -29.60
N GLN A 641 -46.78 2.58 -30.47
CA GLN A 641 -47.08 3.10 -31.81
C GLN A 641 -47.91 2.10 -32.63
N ARG A 642 -47.50 0.83 -32.73
CA ARG A 642 -48.27 -0.22 -33.44
C ARG A 642 -49.69 -0.39 -32.88
N HIS A 643 -49.90 -0.22 -31.57
CA HIS A 643 -51.24 -0.19 -30.98
C HIS A 643 -52.04 1.03 -31.42
N CYS A 644 -51.45 2.24 -31.41
CA CYS A 644 -52.07 3.46 -31.91
C CYS A 644 -52.46 3.33 -33.39
N ASP A 645 -51.56 2.86 -34.25
CA ASP A 645 -51.80 2.62 -35.68
C ASP A 645 -52.97 1.64 -35.90
N SER A 646 -53.07 0.61 -35.03
CA SER A 646 -54.16 -0.37 -35.06
C SER A 646 -55.50 0.22 -34.59
N TYR A 647 -55.50 1.12 -33.60
CA TYR A 647 -56.71 1.84 -33.18
C TYR A 647 -57.16 2.83 -34.25
N GLU A 648 -56.23 3.58 -34.85
CA GLU A 648 -56.53 4.53 -35.92
C GLU A 648 -57.12 3.80 -37.15
N LYS A 649 -56.50 2.69 -37.58
CA LYS A 649 -57.08 1.83 -38.62
C LYS A 649 -58.49 1.36 -38.24
N ARG A 650 -58.72 0.99 -36.98
CA ARG A 650 -60.05 0.54 -36.53
C ARG A 650 -61.08 1.66 -36.52
N ILE A 651 -60.68 2.90 -36.22
CA ILE A 651 -61.55 4.08 -36.34
C ILE A 651 -61.93 4.28 -37.81
N ARG A 652 -60.97 4.29 -38.74
CA ARG A 652 -61.24 4.40 -40.19
C ARG A 652 -62.14 3.27 -40.72
N GLU A 653 -61.98 2.04 -40.23
CA GLU A 653 -62.88 0.91 -40.54
C GLU A 653 -64.32 1.13 -40.05
N LEU A 654 -64.52 1.82 -38.93
CA LEU A 654 -65.84 2.15 -38.38
C LEU A 654 -66.47 3.34 -39.11
N GLU A 655 -65.70 4.38 -39.40
CA GLU A 655 -66.11 5.53 -40.21
C GLU A 655 -66.57 5.09 -41.61
N GLN A 656 -65.82 4.18 -42.25
CA GLN A 656 -66.21 3.64 -43.55
C GLN A 656 -67.53 2.85 -43.47
N ARG A 657 -67.71 2.00 -42.46
CA ARG A 657 -68.98 1.26 -42.25
C ARG A 657 -70.17 2.19 -42.05
N LEU A 658 -69.99 3.24 -41.24
CA LEU A 658 -71.03 4.25 -40.99
C LEU A 658 -71.45 4.95 -42.29
N ASN A 659 -70.48 5.27 -43.15
CA ASN A 659 -70.70 5.92 -44.44
C ASN A 659 -71.34 4.97 -45.48
N ASP A 660 -70.99 3.69 -45.45
CA ASP A 660 -71.61 2.63 -46.25
C ASP A 660 -73.07 2.38 -45.83
N GLU A 661 -73.38 2.36 -44.52
CA GLU A 661 -74.75 2.27 -44.00
C GLU A 661 -75.59 3.50 -44.39
N TYR A 662 -75.04 4.71 -44.24
CA TYR A 662 -75.69 5.95 -44.68
C TYR A 662 -76.01 5.90 -46.19
N SER A 663 -75.05 5.43 -46.99
CA SER A 663 -75.19 5.24 -48.44
C SER A 663 -76.22 4.17 -48.82
N GLN A 664 -76.40 3.11 -48.03
CA GLN A 664 -77.45 2.11 -48.24
C GLN A 664 -78.83 2.63 -47.85
N GLY A 665 -78.94 3.37 -46.74
CA GLY A 665 -80.19 4.02 -46.33
C GLY A 665 -80.72 4.95 -47.41
N GLN A 666 -79.85 5.76 -48.01
CA GLN A 666 -80.21 6.71 -49.06
C GLN A 666 -80.71 6.06 -50.36
N ARG A 667 -80.41 4.77 -50.61
CA ARG A 667 -80.95 4.02 -51.77
C ARG A 667 -82.37 3.47 -51.55
N ARG A 668 -82.85 3.33 -50.30
CA ARG A 668 -84.17 2.74 -50.00
C ARG A 668 -85.34 3.73 -50.01
N VAL A 669 -85.08 5.03 -49.97
CA VAL A 669 -86.13 6.06 -49.86
C VAL A 669 -86.77 6.44 -51.21
N ASN A 670 -86.10 6.15 -52.33
CA ASN A 670 -86.40 6.78 -53.62
C ASN A 670 -87.26 5.97 -54.61
N ASN A 671 -88.09 5.03 -54.12
CA ASN A 671 -89.13 4.37 -54.92
C ASN A 671 -90.36 3.99 -54.06
N LYS A 672 -91.51 4.61 -54.37
CA LYS A 672 -92.86 4.04 -54.14
C LYS A 672 -93.26 3.32 -55.45
N ASP A 673 -93.96 2.19 -55.48
CA ASP A 673 -95.30 1.96 -54.91
C ASP A 673 -95.74 0.47 -55.00
N VAL A 674 -96.78 0.11 -54.22
CA VAL A 674 -97.75 -1.00 -54.42
C VAL A 674 -97.25 -2.46 -54.59
N SER A 675 -97.45 -3.31 -53.56
CA SER A 675 -98.52 -4.35 -53.53
C SER A 675 -98.51 -5.22 -52.25
N ALA A 676 -99.71 -5.67 -51.81
CA ALA A 676 -100.08 -6.81 -50.92
C ALA A 676 -99.09 -7.35 -49.84
N HIS A 677 -99.44 -7.34 -48.53
CA HIS A 677 -100.32 -8.30 -47.81
C HIS A 677 -99.82 -9.77 -47.75
N VAL A 678 -99.83 -10.50 -46.61
CA VAL A 678 -100.06 -10.16 -45.18
C VAL A 678 -99.60 -11.32 -44.25
N SER A 679 -99.71 -11.15 -42.93
CA SER A 679 -99.47 -12.11 -41.81
C SER A 679 -98.02 -12.34 -41.38
N GLY A 680 -97.69 -12.34 -40.08
CA GLY A 680 -98.51 -11.98 -38.91
C GLY A 680 -97.92 -12.44 -37.55
N SER A 681 -98.45 -11.88 -36.45
CA SER A 681 -98.13 -12.11 -35.02
C SER A 681 -97.05 -11.23 -34.38
N GLU A 682 -97.53 -10.34 -33.50
CA GLU A 682 -96.87 -9.71 -32.34
C GLU A 682 -96.75 -10.74 -31.17
N PRO A 683 -96.30 -10.43 -29.92
CA PRO A 683 -95.99 -9.11 -29.33
C PRO A 683 -94.75 -8.97 -28.39
N MET A 684 -94.33 -7.70 -28.18
CA MET A 684 -93.66 -7.07 -27.00
C MET A 684 -92.34 -7.68 -26.42
N ASP A 685 -91.37 -6.89 -25.93
CA ASP A 685 -91.21 -5.43 -25.98
C ASP A 685 -89.74 -4.94 -25.83
N GLU A 686 -89.60 -3.65 -26.14
CA GLU A 686 -88.59 -2.60 -25.84
C GLU A 686 -87.58 -2.79 -24.68
N VAL A 687 -86.44 -2.07 -24.59
CA VAL A 687 -86.18 -0.63 -24.81
C VAL A 687 -84.82 -0.40 -25.54
N SER A 688 -84.65 0.36 -26.64
CA SER A 688 -84.89 1.81 -26.97
C SER A 688 -83.81 2.76 -26.35
N CYS A 689 -83.35 3.88 -26.94
CA CYS A 689 -83.43 4.53 -28.27
C CYS A 689 -82.18 5.50 -28.40
N VAL A 690 -81.59 5.89 -29.56
CA VAL A 690 -82.06 6.52 -30.83
C VAL A 690 -82.40 8.02 -30.67
N SER A 691 -82.09 8.99 -31.55
CA SER A 691 -81.11 9.19 -32.67
C SER A 691 -81.27 10.61 -33.29
N ASN A 692 -80.35 11.02 -34.19
CA ASN A 692 -80.63 11.82 -35.42
C ASN A 692 -81.13 13.30 -35.30
N HIS A 693 -81.21 14.08 -36.39
CA HIS A 693 -80.22 14.39 -37.46
C HIS A 693 -80.72 15.61 -38.28
N SER A 694 -79.81 16.34 -38.92
CA SER A 694 -80.12 17.33 -39.97
C SER A 694 -79.11 17.27 -41.13
N SER A 695 -79.36 17.96 -42.25
CA SER A 695 -78.40 18.14 -43.36
C SER A 695 -78.83 19.23 -44.36
N LYS A 696 -77.88 19.79 -45.13
CA LYS A 696 -78.06 20.43 -46.46
C LYS A 696 -76.71 20.57 -47.19
N GLN A 697 -76.76 20.89 -48.49
CA GLN A 697 -75.70 20.78 -49.53
C GLN A 697 -75.97 21.87 -50.63
N PRO A 698 -75.32 21.99 -51.83
CA PRO A 698 -74.28 21.18 -52.53
C PRO A 698 -73.17 21.95 -53.36
N CYS A 699 -72.35 21.21 -54.13
CA CYS A 699 -71.65 21.57 -55.40
C CYS A 699 -70.40 22.50 -55.38
N LYS A 700 -69.40 22.43 -56.30
CA LYS A 700 -68.99 21.45 -57.37
C LYS A 700 -67.57 21.76 -57.95
N ALA A 701 -66.87 20.73 -58.47
CA ALA A 701 -65.69 20.74 -59.39
C ALA A 701 -64.37 21.38 -58.83
N ARG A 702 -63.10 21.03 -59.17
CA ARG A 702 -62.39 20.51 -60.38
C ARG A 702 -62.39 21.49 -61.58
N GLU A 703 -61.30 21.71 -62.32
CA GLU A 703 -60.03 20.97 -62.50
C GLU A 703 -58.88 21.94 -62.91
N GLY A 704 -57.59 21.59 -62.72
CA GLY A 704 -56.48 22.42 -63.21
C GLY A 704 -55.08 22.09 -62.64
N MET A 705 -54.18 21.58 -63.49
CA MET A 705 -52.71 21.68 -63.37
C MET A 705 -52.27 23.16 -63.64
N ASP A 706 -51.07 23.66 -63.31
CA ASP A 706 -49.75 23.09 -63.64
C ASP A 706 -48.57 23.72 -62.85
N GLU A 707 -47.50 22.94 -62.64
CA GLU A 707 -46.05 23.29 -62.61
C GLU A 707 -45.46 24.55 -61.91
N ASN A 708 -44.41 24.31 -61.08
CA ASN A 708 -43.18 25.12 -60.88
C ASN A 708 -43.22 26.47 -60.10
N MET A 709 -42.14 26.97 -59.44
CA MET A 709 -40.83 26.43 -58.96
C MET A 709 -40.17 27.41 -57.95
N VAL A 710 -39.15 26.93 -57.21
CA VAL A 710 -38.08 27.61 -56.40
C VAL A 710 -38.25 29.04 -55.82
N ASP A 711 -38.29 29.09 -54.48
CA ASP A 711 -37.24 29.61 -53.57
C ASP A 711 -36.62 31.05 -53.65
N SER A 712 -36.34 31.57 -52.45
CA SER A 712 -35.25 32.50 -52.05
C SER A 712 -35.29 34.06 -52.19
N SER A 713 -35.45 34.68 -51.00
CA SER A 713 -34.43 35.54 -50.33
C SER A 713 -34.42 37.09 -50.46
N SER A 714 -33.96 37.71 -49.36
CA SER A 714 -33.63 39.14 -49.12
C SER A 714 -34.78 40.17 -49.12
N LEU A 715 -34.78 41.32 -48.42
CA LEU A 715 -34.11 41.93 -47.24
C LEU A 715 -34.02 43.46 -47.50
N VAL A 716 -34.31 44.26 -46.45
CA VAL A 716 -33.68 45.59 -46.15
C VAL A 716 -34.16 46.89 -46.84
N LEU A 717 -34.77 47.77 -46.02
CA LEU A 717 -34.78 49.26 -45.98
C LEU A 717 -35.33 50.07 -47.20
N SER A 718 -36.00 51.22 -47.06
CA SER A 718 -35.81 52.32 -46.08
C SER A 718 -37.04 53.24 -45.83
N HIS A 719 -37.00 54.02 -44.73
CA HIS A 719 -37.80 55.24 -44.42
C HIS A 719 -37.33 56.46 -45.27
N PRO A 720 -37.91 57.72 -45.22
CA PRO A 720 -38.75 58.35 -44.18
C PRO A 720 -39.87 59.36 -44.63
N LEU A 721 -40.43 60.08 -43.63
CA LEU A 721 -41.10 61.41 -43.63
C LEU A 721 -42.64 61.59 -43.74
N ASP A 722 -43.14 62.34 -42.73
CA ASP A 722 -44.25 63.31 -42.63
C ASP A 722 -45.43 63.34 -43.62
N SER A 723 -46.64 63.41 -43.03
CA SER A 723 -47.54 64.57 -43.19
C SER A 723 -48.60 64.64 -42.07
N SER A 724 -49.23 65.81 -41.90
CA SER A 724 -50.12 66.14 -40.77
C SER A 724 -51.52 66.60 -41.22
N MET A 725 -52.33 67.05 -40.25
CA MET A 725 -53.71 67.59 -40.32
C MET A 725 -54.83 66.56 -40.09
N LEU A 726 -55.76 66.64 -39.12
CA LEU A 726 -56.28 67.67 -38.17
C LEU A 726 -57.63 68.29 -38.57
N GLU A 727 -58.70 67.68 -38.06
CA GLU A 727 -60.01 68.23 -37.67
C GLU A 727 -60.59 67.32 -36.55
N SER A 728 -61.41 67.75 -35.59
CA SER A 728 -61.64 69.09 -35.04
C SER A 728 -62.18 68.94 -33.60
N GLN A 729 -61.94 69.91 -32.73
CA GLN A 729 -62.41 69.87 -31.34
C GLN A 729 -63.89 70.25 -31.22
N GLN A 730 -64.60 69.62 -30.29
CA GLN A 730 -65.42 70.39 -29.35
C GLN A 730 -65.48 69.75 -27.97
N ASN A 731 -65.44 70.61 -26.94
CA ASN A 731 -65.50 70.20 -25.53
C ASN A 731 -66.94 69.85 -25.15
N ASN A 732 -67.10 69.09 -24.06
CA ASN A 732 -68.31 69.18 -23.26
C ASN A 732 -67.95 69.17 -21.77
N GLU A 733 -68.19 70.29 -21.08
CA GLU A 733 -67.86 70.48 -19.67
C GLU A 733 -69.06 71.12 -18.96
N LYS A 734 -69.51 70.50 -17.85
CA LYS A 734 -70.67 70.89 -17.01
C LYS A 734 -72.04 70.75 -17.72
N GLY A 735 -73.14 70.50 -17.00
CA GLY A 735 -73.23 70.16 -15.57
C GLY A 735 -74.54 70.60 -14.93
N GLY A 736 -75.30 69.63 -14.38
CA GLY A 736 -76.56 69.84 -13.66
C GLY A 736 -77.83 69.67 -14.51
N LYS A 737 -79.04 69.59 -13.94
CA LYS A 737 -79.47 69.13 -12.61
C LYS A 737 -81.02 69.09 -12.59
N ASP A 738 -81.60 68.28 -11.70
CA ASP A 738 -82.93 68.46 -11.08
C ASP A 738 -84.26 68.40 -11.90
N ASN A 739 -85.08 67.40 -11.55
CA ASN A 739 -86.50 67.52 -11.12
C ASN A 739 -87.73 67.60 -12.09
N LEU A 740 -88.52 66.50 -12.07
CA LEU A 740 -89.86 66.40 -11.41
C LEU A 740 -91.19 66.82 -12.12
N VAL A 741 -92.08 65.82 -12.33
CA VAL A 741 -93.58 65.83 -12.31
C VAL A 741 -94.43 66.47 -13.44
N GLY A 742 -95.50 65.74 -13.84
CA GLY A 742 -96.76 66.25 -14.42
C GLY A 742 -96.93 66.09 -15.95
N GLY A 743 -98.13 65.98 -16.54
CA GLY A 743 -99.47 65.73 -15.94
C GLY A 743 -100.68 66.25 -16.76
N MET A 744 -101.46 65.33 -17.37
CA MET A 744 -102.89 65.47 -17.78
C MET A 744 -103.31 66.25 -19.08
N GLY A 745 -103.97 65.53 -20.02
CA GLY A 745 -105.11 66.01 -20.86
C GLY A 745 -104.87 66.77 -22.19
N VAL A 746 -105.87 67.02 -23.08
CA VAL A 746 -107.25 66.46 -23.26
C VAL A 746 -107.93 66.93 -24.60
N PHE A 747 -108.60 66.03 -25.37
CA PHE A 747 -109.57 66.26 -26.51
C PHE A 747 -109.07 67.09 -27.75
N LEU A 748 -109.75 67.31 -28.92
CA LEU A 748 -111.16 67.24 -29.44
C LEU A 748 -111.20 66.67 -30.90
N SER A 749 -112.19 65.87 -31.34
CA SER A 749 -113.50 66.17 -32.02
C SER A 749 -113.43 66.73 -33.46
N ASN A 750 -114.26 66.29 -34.42
CA ASN A 750 -115.65 66.74 -34.75
C ASN A 750 -116.14 66.06 -36.07
N SER A 751 -117.39 66.07 -36.59
CA SER A 751 -118.77 66.38 -36.13
C SER A 751 -119.80 66.00 -37.25
N SER A 752 -121.04 66.54 -37.27
CA SER A 752 -122.04 66.56 -38.39
C SER A 752 -122.83 65.25 -38.70
N THR A 753 -124.00 65.17 -39.38
CA THR A 753 -125.25 65.98 -39.60
C THR A 753 -126.28 65.10 -40.36
N ALA A 754 -127.62 65.27 -40.39
CA ALA A 754 -128.60 66.02 -39.57
C ALA A 754 -130.08 65.62 -39.90
N GLU A 755 -130.98 65.86 -38.94
CA GLU A 755 -132.42 66.29 -39.01
C GLU A 755 -133.48 65.70 -40.00
N SER A 756 -134.37 64.84 -39.45
CA SER A 756 -135.84 65.04 -39.15
C SER A 756 -136.88 65.53 -40.24
N PRO A 757 -138.23 65.59 -40.01
CA PRO A 757 -139.09 65.18 -38.86
C PRO A 757 -140.49 64.51 -39.17
N THR A 758 -141.26 64.21 -38.10
CA THR A 758 -142.77 64.18 -37.94
C THR A 758 -143.72 63.04 -38.42
N LYS A 759 -144.22 62.27 -37.42
CA LYS A 759 -145.64 61.95 -37.03
C LYS A 759 -146.65 61.14 -37.91
N SER A 760 -147.00 59.95 -37.38
CA SER A 760 -148.35 59.45 -36.98
C SER A 760 -149.32 58.64 -37.90
N LEU A 761 -149.94 57.62 -37.27
CA LEU A 761 -151.20 56.88 -37.53
C LEU A 761 -151.31 55.67 -38.51
N ASP A 762 -151.30 54.47 -37.88
CA ASP A 762 -152.37 53.44 -37.84
C ASP A 762 -152.56 52.26 -38.83
N THR A 763 -152.85 51.09 -38.21
CA THR A 763 -153.58 49.88 -38.65
C THR A 763 -153.10 48.88 -39.75
N LYS A 764 -152.63 47.71 -39.27
CA LYS A 764 -153.12 46.32 -39.55
C LYS A 764 -153.13 45.72 -40.98
N HIS A 765 -152.22 44.76 -41.19
CA HIS A 765 -152.43 43.43 -41.84
C HIS A 765 -151.12 42.63 -41.66
N THR A 766 -150.91 41.99 -40.50
CA THR A 766 -149.52 41.82 -39.99
C THR A 766 -149.24 40.57 -39.14
N ASP A 767 -150.07 39.53 -39.17
CA ASP A 767 -149.87 38.36 -38.29
C ASP A 767 -149.10 37.18 -38.93
N ASP A 768 -149.45 36.73 -40.14
CA ASP A 768 -148.79 35.57 -40.77
C ASP A 768 -147.30 35.80 -41.10
N ILE A 769 -146.96 36.97 -41.66
CA ILE A 769 -145.58 37.30 -42.09
C ILE A 769 -144.61 37.41 -40.88
N ILE A 770 -145.13 37.80 -39.69
CA ILE A 770 -144.30 37.92 -38.49
C ILE A 770 -143.81 36.55 -38.00
N LEU A 771 -144.57 35.47 -38.21
CA LEU A 771 -144.21 34.14 -37.72
C LEU A 771 -143.03 33.53 -38.51
N GLU A 772 -143.04 33.69 -39.83
CA GLU A 772 -141.99 33.21 -40.72
C GLU A 772 -140.66 33.96 -40.50
N LEU A 773 -140.72 35.30 -40.45
CA LEU A 773 -139.58 36.15 -40.09
C LEU A 773 -138.99 35.84 -38.71
N ARG A 774 -139.81 35.42 -37.73
CA ARG A 774 -139.34 35.03 -36.39
C ARG A 774 -138.49 33.76 -36.43
N ASN A 775 -138.86 32.79 -37.25
CA ASN A 775 -138.11 31.54 -37.38
C ASN A 775 -136.78 31.76 -38.12
N GLU A 776 -136.78 32.51 -39.24
CA GLU A 776 -135.52 32.90 -39.89
C GLU A 776 -134.62 33.70 -38.93
N LEU A 777 -135.16 34.64 -38.16
CA LEU A 777 -134.37 35.43 -37.22
C LEU A 777 -133.71 34.57 -36.12
N MET A 778 -134.43 33.57 -35.60
CA MET A 778 -133.83 32.61 -34.64
C MET A 778 -132.75 31.73 -35.29
N GLU A 779 -132.96 31.24 -36.51
CA GLU A 779 -131.96 30.41 -37.20
C GLU A 779 -130.71 31.22 -37.61
N LYS A 780 -130.87 32.49 -37.98
CA LYS A 780 -129.75 33.41 -38.21
C LYS A 780 -129.03 33.75 -36.90
N SER A 781 -129.75 33.93 -35.80
CA SER A 781 -129.16 34.19 -34.48
C SER A 781 -128.38 32.99 -33.94
N SER A 782 -128.87 31.76 -34.10
CA SER A 782 -128.12 30.57 -33.65
C SER A 782 -126.83 30.39 -34.45
N LYS A 783 -126.87 30.60 -35.76
CA LYS A 783 -125.68 30.61 -36.64
C LYS A 783 -124.70 31.73 -36.29
N LEU A 784 -125.20 32.93 -35.93
CA LEU A 784 -124.33 34.03 -35.49
C LEU A 784 -123.58 33.65 -34.21
N ASN A 785 -124.27 33.15 -33.19
CA ASN A 785 -123.66 32.72 -31.93
C ASN A 785 -122.65 31.56 -32.14
N GLU A 786 -122.93 30.64 -33.06
CA GLU A 786 -121.99 29.57 -33.43
C GLU A 786 -120.72 30.13 -34.10
N THR A 787 -120.85 31.14 -34.97
CA THR A 787 -119.69 31.84 -35.56
C THR A 787 -118.93 32.69 -34.55
N GLU A 788 -119.61 33.33 -33.59
CA GLU A 788 -118.98 34.09 -32.51
C GLU A 788 -118.19 33.18 -31.58
N SER A 789 -118.74 32.02 -31.20
CA SER A 789 -118.01 31.02 -30.41
C SER A 789 -116.78 30.48 -31.12
N LYS A 790 -116.83 30.30 -32.45
CA LYS A 790 -115.67 29.89 -33.26
C LYS A 790 -114.63 31.01 -33.42
N LEU A 791 -115.08 32.26 -33.53
CA LEU A 791 -114.21 33.43 -33.58
C LEU A 791 -113.45 33.61 -32.25
N ASN A 792 -114.14 33.47 -31.12
CA ASN A 792 -113.52 33.57 -29.79
C ASN A 792 -112.49 32.45 -29.57
N GLY A 793 -112.78 31.21 -29.97
CA GLY A 793 -111.81 30.12 -29.94
C GLY A 793 -110.56 30.40 -30.79
N ALA A 794 -110.73 30.91 -32.01
CA ALA A 794 -109.62 31.30 -32.87
C ALA A 794 -108.79 32.47 -32.29
N VAL A 795 -109.43 33.40 -31.58
CA VAL A 795 -108.72 34.49 -30.87
C VAL A 795 -107.90 33.95 -29.69
N GLU A 796 -108.41 32.96 -28.94
CA GLU A 796 -107.65 32.29 -27.87
C GLU A 796 -106.47 31.47 -28.43
N GLU A 797 -106.64 30.78 -29.56
CA GLU A 797 -105.54 30.09 -30.27
C GLU A 797 -104.45 31.08 -30.72
N VAL A 798 -104.82 32.21 -31.35
CA VAL A 798 -103.87 33.28 -31.74
C VAL A 798 -103.15 33.88 -30.54
N ALA A 799 -103.85 34.07 -29.41
CA ALA A 799 -103.26 34.54 -28.16
C ALA A 799 -102.36 33.48 -27.48
N SER A 800 -102.51 32.19 -27.82
CA SER A 800 -101.60 31.13 -27.39
C SER A 800 -100.36 31.06 -28.27
N LEU A 801 -100.53 31.05 -29.59
CA LEU A 801 -99.43 31.05 -30.57
C LEU A 801 -98.53 32.28 -30.41
N SER A 802 -99.10 33.44 -30.03
CA SER A 802 -98.33 34.67 -29.78
C SER A 802 -97.42 34.54 -28.55
N ARG A 803 -97.88 33.88 -27.47
CA ARG A 803 -97.05 33.59 -26.27
C ARG A 803 -95.97 32.56 -26.56
N GLU A 804 -96.28 31.56 -27.38
CA GLU A 804 -95.32 30.53 -27.81
C GLU A 804 -94.24 31.13 -28.74
N LEU A 805 -94.62 32.03 -29.65
CA LEU A 805 -93.68 32.80 -30.48
C LEU A 805 -92.74 33.65 -29.61
N GLU A 806 -93.27 34.36 -28.61
CA GLU A 806 -92.47 35.19 -27.70
C GLU A 806 -91.49 34.37 -26.84
N MET A 807 -91.87 33.14 -26.44
CA MET A 807 -90.99 32.20 -25.75
C MET A 807 -89.89 31.67 -26.68
N ASN A 808 -90.24 31.27 -27.90
CA ASN A 808 -89.29 30.79 -28.91
C ASN A 808 -88.31 31.89 -29.34
N GLN A 809 -88.74 33.15 -29.39
CA GLN A 809 -87.84 34.27 -29.66
C GLN A 809 -86.81 34.47 -28.54
N LYS A 810 -87.20 34.37 -27.26
CA LYS A 810 -86.27 34.47 -26.12
C LYS A 810 -85.23 33.34 -26.13
N LEU A 811 -85.65 32.11 -26.45
CA LEU A 811 -84.75 30.97 -26.65
C LEU A 811 -83.79 31.17 -27.83
N LEU A 812 -84.23 31.84 -28.90
CA LEU A 812 -83.37 32.18 -30.04
C LEU A 812 -82.35 33.26 -29.68
N GLU A 813 -82.75 34.30 -28.93
CA GLU A 813 -81.88 35.36 -28.44
C GLU A 813 -80.82 34.80 -27.46
N GLU A 814 -81.22 33.92 -26.54
CA GLU A 814 -80.31 33.19 -25.63
C GLU A 814 -79.34 32.28 -26.40
N SER A 815 -79.82 31.53 -27.40
CA SER A 815 -78.97 30.70 -28.27
C SER A 815 -77.95 31.52 -29.05
N GLN A 816 -78.34 32.68 -29.59
CA GLN A 816 -77.42 33.59 -30.28
C GLN A 816 -76.36 34.17 -29.33
N MET A 817 -76.75 34.55 -28.10
CA MET A 817 -75.80 35.03 -27.08
C MET A 817 -74.80 33.93 -26.67
N ASN A 818 -75.26 32.69 -26.51
CA ASN A 818 -74.39 31.54 -26.20
C ASN A 818 -73.43 31.21 -27.35
N CYS A 819 -73.87 31.29 -28.61
CA CYS A 819 -72.97 31.15 -29.77
C CYS A 819 -71.88 32.23 -29.79
N ALA A 820 -72.25 33.50 -29.60
CA ALA A 820 -71.29 34.61 -29.56
C ALA A 820 -70.28 34.49 -28.39
N HIS A 821 -70.72 33.97 -27.25
CA HIS A 821 -69.82 33.67 -26.12
C HIS A 821 -68.82 32.56 -26.47
N LEU A 822 -69.28 31.47 -27.10
CA LEU A 822 -68.40 30.39 -27.58
C LEU A 822 -67.39 30.88 -28.62
N GLU A 823 -67.81 31.72 -29.57
CA GLU A 823 -66.90 32.28 -30.59
C GLU A 823 -65.80 33.15 -29.96
N ASN A 824 -66.12 33.96 -28.95
CA ASN A 824 -65.13 34.73 -28.20
C ASN A 824 -64.14 33.83 -27.45
N CYS A 825 -64.61 32.85 -26.67
CA CYS A 825 -63.70 31.94 -25.94
C CYS A 825 -62.84 31.09 -26.90
N LEU A 826 -63.35 30.76 -28.08
CA LEU A 826 -62.59 30.05 -29.12
C LEU A 826 -61.56 30.98 -29.81
N HIS A 827 -61.82 32.29 -29.89
CA HIS A 827 -60.83 33.29 -30.31
C HIS A 827 -59.74 33.49 -29.25
N GLU A 828 -60.11 33.58 -27.97
CA GLU A 828 -59.16 33.69 -26.85
C GLU A 828 -58.22 32.47 -26.80
N ALA A 829 -58.77 31.26 -26.91
CA ALA A 829 -57.98 30.03 -26.98
C ALA A 829 -57.04 29.96 -28.21
N ARG A 830 -57.40 30.61 -29.33
CA ARG A 830 -56.52 30.74 -30.51
C ARG A 830 -55.38 31.72 -30.30
N GLU A 831 -55.64 32.87 -29.67
CA GLU A 831 -54.61 33.86 -29.28
C GLU A 831 -53.62 33.27 -28.27
N GLU A 832 -54.11 32.53 -27.26
CA GLU A 832 -53.28 31.85 -26.27
C GLU A 832 -52.43 30.74 -26.92
N ALA A 833 -53.03 29.90 -27.78
CA ALA A 833 -52.29 28.88 -28.53
C ALA A 833 -51.21 29.48 -29.44
N GLN A 834 -51.51 30.58 -30.14
CA GLN A 834 -50.54 31.28 -31.00
C GLN A 834 -49.41 31.90 -30.16
N THR A 835 -49.73 32.45 -28.98
CA THR A 835 -48.73 32.98 -28.04
C THR A 835 -47.82 31.86 -27.51
N HIS A 836 -48.37 30.69 -27.20
CA HIS A 836 -47.60 29.52 -26.82
C HIS A 836 -46.72 28.98 -27.94
N LEU A 837 -47.19 28.97 -29.19
CA LEU A 837 -46.41 28.58 -30.37
C LEU A 837 -45.18 29.51 -30.55
N CYS A 838 -45.40 30.83 -30.59
CA CYS A 838 -44.30 31.81 -30.67
C CYS A 838 -43.30 31.69 -29.52
N ALA A 839 -43.77 31.38 -28.30
CA ALA A 839 -42.91 31.14 -27.14
C ALA A 839 -42.12 29.81 -27.24
N ALA A 840 -42.70 28.77 -27.84
CA ALA A 840 -42.04 27.50 -28.11
C ALA A 840 -40.97 27.64 -29.20
N ASP A 841 -41.29 28.31 -30.32
CA ASP A 841 -40.35 28.55 -31.41
C ASP A 841 -39.16 29.40 -30.98
N ARG A 842 -39.37 30.43 -30.15
CA ARG A 842 -38.25 31.18 -29.55
C ARG A 842 -37.34 30.28 -28.72
N ARG A 843 -37.90 29.44 -27.84
CA ARG A 843 -37.11 28.47 -27.04
C ARG A 843 -36.41 27.44 -27.92
N ALA A 844 -37.03 26.98 -29.00
CA ALA A 844 -36.44 26.05 -29.94
C ALA A 844 -35.26 26.68 -30.70
N SER A 845 -35.38 27.95 -31.09
CA SER A 845 -34.28 28.73 -31.67
C SER A 845 -33.12 28.92 -30.68
N GLU A 846 -33.42 29.32 -29.45
CA GLU A 846 -32.43 29.47 -28.36
C GLU A 846 -31.73 28.14 -28.04
N TYR A 847 -32.47 27.04 -27.98
CA TYR A 847 -31.92 25.69 -27.80
C TYR A 847 -31.05 25.25 -28.99
N ASN A 848 -31.46 25.55 -30.22
CA ASN A 848 -30.66 25.25 -31.42
C ASN A 848 -29.37 26.08 -31.47
N ALA A 849 -29.39 27.35 -31.07
CA ALA A 849 -28.21 28.19 -30.95
C ALA A 849 -27.24 27.67 -29.86
N LEU A 850 -27.76 27.34 -28.67
CA LEU A 850 -26.98 26.76 -27.57
C LEU A 850 -26.40 25.38 -27.96
N ARG A 851 -27.18 24.55 -28.65
CA ARG A 851 -26.74 23.26 -29.20
C ARG A 851 -25.64 23.45 -30.25
N ALA A 852 -25.75 24.48 -31.11
CA ALA A 852 -24.71 24.79 -32.09
C ALA A 852 -23.40 25.25 -31.43
N SER A 853 -23.45 26.11 -30.40
CA SER A 853 -22.26 26.47 -29.60
C SER A 853 -21.67 25.25 -28.88
N SER A 854 -22.51 24.45 -28.21
CA SER A 854 -22.09 23.23 -27.52
C SER A 854 -21.41 22.21 -28.46
N VAL A 855 -21.93 22.04 -29.69
CA VAL A 855 -21.32 21.18 -30.73
C VAL A 855 -20.00 21.77 -31.25
N LYS A 856 -19.89 23.09 -31.46
CA LYS A 856 -18.63 23.76 -31.80
C LYS A 856 -17.58 23.53 -30.71
N ILE A 857 -17.91 23.82 -29.45
CA ILE A 857 -17.03 23.63 -28.28
C ILE A 857 -16.62 22.16 -28.15
N ARG A 858 -17.56 21.21 -28.27
CA ARG A 858 -17.25 19.77 -28.27
C ARG A 858 -16.28 19.40 -29.39
N GLY A 859 -16.45 19.94 -30.60
CA GLY A 859 -15.52 19.73 -31.71
C GLY A 859 -14.11 20.30 -31.47
N LEU A 860 -14.00 21.40 -30.73
CA LEU A 860 -12.72 21.96 -30.29
C LEU A 860 -12.03 21.09 -29.23
N PHE A 861 -12.79 20.58 -28.25
CA PHE A 861 -12.29 19.58 -27.30
C PHE A 861 -11.94 18.25 -27.98
N GLU A 862 -12.66 17.82 -29.01
CA GLU A 862 -12.38 16.62 -29.82
C GLU A 862 -11.06 16.77 -30.60
N ARG A 863 -10.81 17.94 -31.19
CA ARG A 863 -9.51 18.28 -31.81
C ARG A 863 -8.38 18.30 -30.77
N PHE A 864 -8.58 18.93 -29.62
CA PHE A 864 -7.60 18.93 -28.52
C PHE A 864 -7.30 17.50 -28.03
N ARG A 865 -8.34 16.69 -27.78
CA ARG A 865 -8.21 15.25 -27.46
C ARG A 865 -7.39 14.52 -28.53
N SER A 866 -7.61 14.82 -29.80
CA SER A 866 -6.87 14.20 -30.90
C SER A 866 -5.39 14.61 -30.92
N SER A 867 -5.06 15.86 -30.59
CA SER A 867 -3.67 16.33 -30.43
C SER A 867 -2.98 15.82 -29.16
N VAL A 868 -3.73 15.52 -28.10
CA VAL A 868 -3.23 14.87 -26.86
C VAL A 868 -3.01 13.37 -27.06
N CYS A 869 -3.90 12.70 -27.79
CA CYS A 869 -3.88 11.24 -28.00
C CYS A 869 -3.17 10.79 -29.29
N ALA A 870 -2.59 11.71 -30.07
CA ALA A 870 -1.82 11.37 -31.26
C ALA A 870 -0.59 10.51 -30.88
N GLY A 871 -0.37 9.41 -31.60
CA GLY A 871 0.59 8.34 -31.25
C GLY A 871 2.09 8.67 -31.37
N GLY A 872 2.50 9.93 -31.15
CA GLY A 872 3.90 10.38 -31.17
C GLY A 872 4.61 10.34 -29.81
N GLY A 873 3.95 9.84 -28.76
CA GLY A 873 4.48 9.81 -27.40
C GLY A 873 4.70 11.20 -26.78
N VAL A 874 5.38 11.24 -25.63
CA VAL A 874 5.63 12.47 -24.85
C VAL A 874 6.42 13.52 -25.65
N THR A 875 7.28 13.09 -26.58
CA THR A 875 8.07 13.97 -27.45
C THR A 875 7.22 14.64 -28.54
N GLY A 876 6.29 13.92 -29.17
CA GLY A 876 5.42 14.47 -30.21
C GLY A 876 4.33 15.44 -29.68
N PHE A 877 4.02 15.40 -28.38
CA PHE A 877 2.94 16.17 -27.78
C PHE A 877 3.16 17.69 -27.86
N ALA A 878 4.37 18.18 -27.57
CA ALA A 878 4.67 19.61 -27.53
C ALA A 878 4.47 20.29 -28.89
N ASP A 879 4.87 19.61 -29.97
CA ASP A 879 4.70 20.11 -31.33
C ASP A 879 3.26 19.92 -31.84
N SER A 880 2.61 18.79 -31.51
CA SER A 880 1.19 18.56 -31.84
C SER A 880 0.28 19.62 -31.22
N LEU A 881 0.57 20.04 -29.99
CA LEU A 881 -0.15 21.10 -29.29
C LEU A 881 0.14 22.50 -29.88
N ARG A 882 1.37 22.75 -30.34
CA ARG A 882 1.74 24.00 -31.04
C ARG A 882 1.05 24.12 -32.40
N THR A 883 1.02 23.03 -33.17
CA THR A 883 0.27 22.95 -34.44
C THR A 883 -1.23 23.14 -34.21
N LEU A 884 -1.80 22.58 -33.12
CA LEU A 884 -3.20 22.85 -32.75
C LEU A 884 -3.45 24.33 -32.46
N ALA A 885 -2.60 24.97 -31.64
CA ALA A 885 -2.74 26.40 -31.33
C ALA A 885 -2.70 27.26 -32.60
N GLN A 886 -1.75 26.99 -33.50
CA GLN A 886 -1.65 27.68 -34.80
C GLN A 886 -2.86 27.41 -35.71
N ALA A 887 -3.38 26.18 -35.75
CA ALA A 887 -4.56 25.84 -36.54
C ALA A 887 -5.85 26.49 -36.00
N LEU A 888 -5.94 26.73 -34.69
CA LEU A 888 -7.04 27.44 -34.05
C LEU A 888 -6.95 28.97 -34.24
N ASP A 889 -5.74 29.53 -34.21
CA ASP A 889 -5.50 30.96 -34.44
C ASP A 889 -5.74 31.35 -35.91
N ASN A 890 -5.56 30.42 -36.84
CA ASN A 890 -5.88 30.60 -38.27
C ASN A 890 -7.37 30.42 -38.62
N SER A 891 -8.26 30.12 -37.66
CA SER A 891 -9.69 29.82 -37.92
C SER A 891 -10.67 30.90 -37.42
N ILE A 892 -10.21 32.14 -37.26
CA ILE A 892 -11.01 33.27 -36.79
C ILE A 892 -12.16 33.56 -37.76
N ASN A 893 -13.37 33.78 -37.22
CA ASN A 893 -14.53 34.32 -37.94
C ASN A 893 -15.16 35.47 -37.14
N ASP A 894 -15.67 36.50 -37.83
CA ASP A 894 -16.20 37.74 -37.24
C ASP A 894 -17.58 37.58 -36.52
N GLY A 895 -17.90 36.39 -36.03
CA GLY A 895 -19.17 36.02 -35.40
C GLY A 895 -19.05 34.84 -34.44
N GLU A 896 -17.94 34.78 -33.68
CA GLU A 896 -17.65 33.70 -32.75
C GLU A 896 -18.08 34.00 -31.31
N ASP A 897 -18.44 32.94 -30.59
CA ASP A 897 -18.92 32.96 -29.21
C ASP A 897 -17.75 33.18 -28.23
N ASP A 898 -17.97 33.90 -27.12
CA ASP A 898 -16.94 34.32 -26.16
C ASP A 898 -16.16 33.12 -25.58
N GLY A 899 -16.89 32.05 -25.25
CA GLY A 899 -16.29 30.78 -24.80
C GLY A 899 -15.37 30.10 -25.83
N THR A 900 -15.54 30.38 -27.13
CA THR A 900 -14.63 29.91 -28.18
C THR A 900 -13.35 30.76 -28.22
N VAL A 901 -13.45 32.07 -27.96
CA VAL A 901 -12.29 32.98 -27.89
C VAL A 901 -11.38 32.61 -26.72
N GLU A 902 -11.93 32.46 -25.52
CA GLU A 902 -11.15 32.07 -24.33
C GLU A 902 -10.58 30.65 -24.45
N PHE A 903 -11.29 29.68 -25.06
CA PHE A 903 -10.74 28.33 -25.30
C PHE A 903 -9.44 28.38 -26.13
N ARG A 904 -9.41 29.13 -27.24
CA ARG A 904 -8.21 29.28 -28.08
C ARG A 904 -7.05 29.90 -27.30
N LYS A 905 -7.33 30.96 -26.55
CA LYS A 905 -6.37 31.67 -25.67
C LYS A 905 -5.78 30.74 -24.60
N CYS A 906 -6.58 29.86 -23.99
CA CYS A 906 -6.11 28.83 -23.08
C CYS A 906 -5.19 27.80 -23.77
N ILE A 907 -5.55 27.32 -24.96
CA ILE A 907 -4.73 26.36 -25.72
C ILE A 907 -3.38 26.97 -26.14
N ARG A 908 -3.35 28.26 -26.53
CA ARG A 908 -2.11 28.99 -26.85
C ARG A 908 -1.16 29.05 -25.64
N VAL A 909 -1.66 29.50 -24.48
CA VAL A 909 -0.88 29.57 -23.23
C VAL A 909 -0.41 28.19 -22.76
N LEU A 910 -1.19 27.14 -23.02
CA LEU A 910 -0.79 25.75 -22.73
C LEU A 910 0.34 25.29 -23.67
N ALA A 911 0.24 25.57 -24.97
CA ALA A 911 1.27 25.24 -25.96
C ALA A 911 2.63 25.90 -25.65
N ASP A 912 2.61 27.16 -25.20
CA ASP A 912 3.82 27.88 -24.79
C ASP A 912 4.48 27.24 -23.55
N LYS A 913 3.69 26.94 -22.51
CA LYS A 913 4.19 26.29 -21.28
C LYS A 913 4.72 24.88 -21.54
N VAL A 914 4.02 24.08 -22.34
CA VAL A 914 4.48 22.74 -22.73
C VAL A 914 5.74 22.82 -23.58
N SER A 915 5.85 23.79 -24.49
CA SER A 915 7.07 24.01 -25.30
C SER A 915 8.27 24.41 -24.43
N PHE A 916 8.08 25.21 -23.37
CA PHE A 916 9.13 25.52 -22.40
C PHE A 916 9.57 24.28 -21.61
N LEU A 917 8.61 23.51 -21.06
CA LEU A 917 8.91 22.29 -20.31
C LEU A 917 9.61 21.21 -21.16
N SER A 918 9.25 21.10 -22.44
CA SER A 918 9.91 20.18 -23.37
C SER A 918 11.38 20.51 -23.57
N LYS A 919 11.72 21.80 -23.77
CA LYS A 919 13.11 22.27 -23.88
C LYS A 919 13.90 22.03 -22.59
N HIS A 920 13.33 22.37 -21.45
CA HIS A 920 13.97 22.14 -20.15
C HIS A 920 14.18 20.64 -19.88
N ARG A 921 13.27 19.76 -20.33
CA ARG A 921 13.45 18.30 -20.27
C ARG A 921 14.61 17.84 -21.16
N GLU A 922 14.72 18.37 -22.37
CA GLU A 922 15.81 18.04 -23.30
C GLU A 922 17.18 18.49 -22.76
N GLU A 923 17.27 19.71 -22.23
CA GLU A 923 18.48 20.18 -21.52
C GLU A 923 18.84 19.32 -20.30
N LEU A 924 17.85 18.82 -19.56
CA LEU A 924 18.08 17.97 -18.39
C LEU A 924 18.56 16.57 -18.82
N LEU A 925 17.93 15.98 -19.85
CA LEU A 925 18.34 14.69 -20.41
C LEU A 925 19.76 14.75 -20.99
N GLU A 926 20.16 15.86 -21.61
CA GLU A 926 21.51 16.04 -22.10
C GLU A 926 22.52 16.17 -20.94
N LYS A 927 22.16 16.88 -19.86
CA LYS A 927 22.97 16.89 -18.61
C LYS A 927 23.10 15.48 -18.01
N CYS A 928 22.03 14.67 -18.00
CA CYS A 928 22.07 13.28 -17.58
C CYS A 928 23.00 12.43 -18.47
N ARG A 929 22.88 12.48 -19.80
CA ARG A 929 23.79 11.75 -20.72
C ARG A 929 25.26 12.07 -20.49
N ASN A 930 25.59 13.34 -20.22
CA ASN A 930 26.96 13.75 -19.93
C ASN A 930 27.46 13.24 -18.57
N LEU A 931 26.57 13.09 -17.58
CA LEU A 931 26.85 12.41 -16.32
C LEU A 931 26.99 10.89 -16.50
N ASP A 932 26.11 10.24 -17.26
CA ASP A 932 26.18 8.81 -17.56
C ASP A 932 27.47 8.46 -18.32
N ALA A 933 27.88 9.30 -19.27
CA ALA A 933 29.14 9.16 -20.00
C ALA A 933 30.38 9.31 -19.09
N THR A 934 30.34 10.22 -18.10
CA THR A 934 31.44 10.35 -17.13
C THR A 934 31.43 9.25 -16.06
N ILE A 935 30.26 8.71 -15.70
CA ILE A 935 30.12 7.52 -14.86
C ILE A 935 30.69 6.29 -15.58
N GLU A 936 30.32 6.03 -16.84
CA GLU A 936 30.84 4.90 -17.61
C GLU A 936 32.33 5.04 -17.94
N GLN A 937 32.85 6.26 -18.18
CA GLN A 937 34.30 6.46 -18.27
C GLN A 937 34.99 6.15 -16.93
N THR A 938 34.44 6.61 -15.80
CA THR A 938 35.00 6.30 -14.46
C THR A 938 34.92 4.80 -14.15
N ARG A 939 33.85 4.12 -14.58
CA ARG A 939 33.66 2.67 -14.48
C ARG A 939 34.65 1.90 -15.34
N LYS A 940 34.93 2.39 -16.56
CA LYS A 940 35.95 1.86 -17.46
C LYS A 940 37.34 2.02 -16.84
N ASP A 941 37.68 3.20 -16.36
CA ASP A 941 38.94 3.48 -15.66
C ASP A 941 39.11 2.56 -14.45
N LEU A 942 38.06 2.38 -13.63
CA LEU A 942 38.06 1.45 -12.50
C LEU A 942 38.24 0.00 -12.95
N GLY A 943 37.66 -0.40 -14.08
CA GLY A 943 37.86 -1.71 -14.72
C GLY A 943 39.30 -1.91 -15.19
N GLU A 944 39.89 -0.93 -15.87
CA GLU A 944 41.29 -0.93 -16.30
C GLU A 944 42.25 -0.97 -15.10
N LYS A 945 41.96 -0.24 -14.01
CA LYS A 945 42.73 -0.35 -12.75
C LYS A 945 42.56 -1.71 -12.09
N LYS A 946 41.36 -2.30 -12.09
CA LYS A 946 41.10 -3.62 -11.52
C LYS A 946 41.83 -4.72 -12.29
N GLU A 947 41.81 -4.69 -13.62
CA GLU A 947 42.57 -5.62 -14.45
C GLU A 947 44.08 -5.36 -14.41
N LEU A 948 44.54 -4.12 -14.20
CA LEU A 948 45.93 -3.82 -13.91
C LEU A 948 46.38 -4.44 -12.58
N VAL A 949 45.59 -4.29 -11.50
CA VAL A 949 45.88 -4.93 -10.19
C VAL A 949 45.85 -6.45 -10.30
N LYS A 950 44.86 -7.02 -11.00
CA LYS A 950 44.78 -8.46 -11.28
C LYS A 950 45.95 -8.96 -12.13
N THR A 951 46.40 -8.19 -13.10
CA THR A 951 47.59 -8.50 -13.92
C THR A 951 48.87 -8.42 -13.10
N LEU A 952 49.03 -7.42 -12.22
CA LEU A 952 50.17 -7.31 -11.31
C LEU A 952 50.19 -8.45 -10.29
N TYR A 953 49.03 -8.81 -9.72
CA TYR A 953 48.89 -9.95 -8.82
C TYR A 953 49.21 -11.28 -9.52
N THR A 954 48.67 -11.52 -10.71
CA THR A 954 48.98 -12.71 -11.52
C THR A 954 50.45 -12.74 -11.92
N LYS A 955 51.05 -11.60 -12.30
CA LYS A 955 52.49 -11.50 -12.61
C LYS A 955 53.37 -11.73 -11.37
N HIS A 956 52.93 -11.33 -10.19
CA HIS A 956 53.60 -11.62 -8.92
C HIS A 956 53.51 -13.12 -8.56
N GLN A 957 52.34 -13.75 -8.73
CA GLN A 957 52.18 -15.19 -8.50
C GLN A 957 52.94 -16.04 -9.55
N LEU A 958 52.90 -15.66 -10.82
CA LEU A 958 53.74 -16.25 -11.87
C LEU A 958 55.23 -15.97 -11.62
N GLY A 959 55.60 -14.84 -11.02
CA GLY A 959 56.96 -14.56 -10.57
C GLY A 959 57.42 -15.50 -9.45
N LYS A 960 56.54 -15.78 -8.48
CA LYS A 960 56.79 -16.80 -7.44
C LYS A 960 56.89 -18.21 -8.02
N GLN A 961 56.00 -18.59 -8.94
CA GLN A 961 56.03 -19.91 -9.57
C GLN A 961 57.26 -20.09 -10.47
N ALA A 962 57.55 -19.12 -11.35
CA ALA A 962 58.72 -19.14 -12.21
C ALA A 962 60.05 -18.97 -11.45
N ASN A 963 60.06 -18.74 -10.14
CA ASN A 963 61.25 -18.86 -9.30
C ASN A 963 61.40 -20.25 -8.66
N LYS A 964 60.32 -21.02 -8.51
CA LYS A 964 60.38 -22.44 -8.10
C LYS A 964 60.93 -23.36 -9.18
N GLU A 965 60.91 -22.93 -10.44
CA GLU A 965 61.32 -23.70 -11.62
C GLU A 965 62.72 -23.29 -12.16
N LYS A 966 63.46 -22.45 -11.42
CA LYS A 966 64.81 -22.01 -11.78
C LYS A 966 65.86 -22.61 -10.85
N ILE A 967 67.00 -22.99 -11.43
CA ILE A 967 68.21 -23.34 -10.69
C ILE A 967 68.77 -22.06 -10.02
N SER A 968 69.04 -22.15 -8.72
CA SER A 968 69.69 -21.08 -7.95
C SER A 968 71.19 -21.08 -8.18
N PHE A 969 71.69 -19.97 -8.72
CA PHE A 969 73.12 -19.72 -8.97
C PHE A 969 73.77 -18.80 -7.91
N GLY A 970 73.04 -18.43 -6.85
CA GLY A 970 73.50 -17.52 -5.80
C GLY A 970 73.93 -18.27 -4.54
N ARG A 971 73.50 -17.76 -3.39
CA ARG A 971 73.37 -18.58 -2.18
C ARG A 971 72.27 -19.62 -2.43
N LEU A 972 72.47 -20.85 -1.99
CA LEU A 972 71.44 -21.89 -2.07
C LEU A 972 70.55 -21.81 -0.81
N GLU A 973 69.23 -21.82 -0.99
CA GLU A 973 68.26 -21.86 0.10
C GLU A 973 67.31 -23.06 -0.02
N VAL A 974 66.70 -23.48 1.10
CA VAL A 974 65.85 -24.68 1.13
C VAL A 974 64.56 -24.43 0.33
N HIS A 975 64.10 -25.47 -0.37
CA HIS A 975 63.02 -25.46 -1.37
C HIS A 975 63.33 -24.76 -2.71
N GLU A 976 64.53 -24.24 -2.94
CA GLU A 976 64.98 -23.85 -4.29
C GLU A 976 65.46 -25.06 -5.11
N ILE A 977 65.59 -24.92 -6.44
CA ILE A 977 66.23 -25.96 -7.27
C ILE A 977 67.73 -25.71 -7.33
N ALA A 978 68.53 -26.77 -7.18
CA ALA A 978 69.97 -26.75 -7.43
C ALA A 978 70.37 -27.78 -8.48
N ALA A 979 71.41 -27.46 -9.23
CA ALA A 979 72.07 -28.36 -10.17
C ALA A 979 73.51 -28.60 -9.72
N PHE A 980 73.96 -29.86 -9.83
CA PHE A 980 75.29 -30.31 -9.44
C PHE A 980 75.96 -31.02 -10.60
N VAL A 981 77.26 -30.83 -10.78
CA VAL A 981 78.05 -31.43 -11.87
C VAL A 981 79.15 -32.29 -11.27
N LEU A 982 79.41 -33.44 -11.90
CA LEU A 982 80.49 -34.33 -11.48
C LEU A 982 81.85 -33.66 -11.74
N ASN A 983 82.56 -33.31 -10.67
CA ASN A 983 83.87 -32.66 -10.74
C ASN A 983 85.00 -33.68 -11.00
N GLN A 984 86.21 -33.19 -11.26
CA GLN A 984 87.37 -34.04 -11.61
C GLN A 984 87.83 -34.99 -10.48
N ALA A 985 87.40 -34.75 -9.24
CA ALA A 985 87.65 -35.64 -8.10
C ALA A 985 86.58 -36.76 -7.98
N GLY A 986 85.52 -36.73 -8.79
CA GLY A 986 84.46 -37.74 -8.78
C GLY A 986 83.32 -37.47 -7.80
N HIS A 987 83.13 -36.22 -7.39
CA HIS A 987 82.02 -35.77 -6.53
C HIS A 987 81.13 -34.77 -7.26
N TYR A 988 79.84 -34.72 -6.92
CA TYR A 988 78.90 -33.76 -7.48
C TYR A 988 78.96 -32.43 -6.71
N GLU A 989 79.25 -31.34 -7.41
CA GLU A 989 79.43 -30.00 -6.85
C GLU A 989 78.47 -28.99 -7.51
N ALA A 990 77.90 -28.08 -6.72
CA ALA A 990 76.80 -27.21 -7.13
C ALA A 990 77.24 -26.12 -8.14
N ILE A 991 76.41 -25.86 -9.15
CA ILE A 991 76.63 -24.77 -10.11
C ILE A 991 76.18 -23.44 -9.49
N ASN A 992 77.06 -22.79 -8.72
CA ASN A 992 76.80 -21.47 -8.15
C ASN A 992 77.84 -20.41 -8.58
N ARG A 993 77.60 -19.15 -8.18
CA ARG A 993 78.51 -18.02 -8.41
C ARG A 993 79.10 -17.56 -7.08
N ASN A 994 80.43 -17.55 -7.01
CA ASN A 994 81.23 -17.02 -5.90
C ASN A 994 81.02 -17.71 -4.53
N CYS A 995 80.43 -18.90 -4.47
CA CYS A 995 80.17 -19.64 -3.22
C CYS A 995 80.68 -21.10 -3.30
N PRO A 996 82.00 -21.35 -3.41
CA PRO A 996 82.55 -22.70 -3.61
C PRO A 996 82.24 -23.66 -2.45
N ASN A 997 82.51 -24.96 -2.65
CA ASN A 997 82.40 -26.04 -1.65
C ASN A 997 80.97 -26.46 -1.27
N TYR A 998 80.00 -26.42 -2.20
CA TYR A 998 78.67 -27.02 -2.00
C TYR A 998 78.59 -28.36 -2.74
N TYR A 999 78.57 -29.47 -2.01
CA TYR A 999 78.57 -30.84 -2.55
C TYR A 999 77.22 -31.51 -2.35
N LEU A 1000 76.88 -32.45 -3.25
CA LEU A 1000 75.69 -33.29 -3.10
C LEU A 1000 75.89 -34.31 -1.97
N SER A 1001 74.83 -34.59 -1.20
CA SER A 1001 74.85 -35.69 -0.22
C SER A 1001 74.90 -37.05 -0.91
N SER A 1002 75.56 -38.03 -0.28
CA SER A 1002 75.61 -39.41 -0.80
C SER A 1002 74.23 -40.08 -0.86
N GLU A 1003 73.29 -39.63 -0.03
CA GLU A 1003 71.90 -40.09 -0.02
C GLU A 1003 71.17 -39.64 -1.27
N SER A 1004 71.27 -38.35 -1.62
CA SER A 1004 70.76 -37.84 -2.89
C SER A 1004 71.53 -38.40 -4.09
N GLU A 1005 72.84 -38.66 -3.98
CA GLU A 1005 73.56 -39.29 -5.08
C GLU A 1005 73.05 -40.72 -5.35
N ALA A 1006 72.82 -41.53 -4.31
CA ALA A 1006 72.21 -42.85 -4.44
C ALA A 1006 70.81 -42.78 -5.07
N LEU A 1007 69.95 -41.89 -4.55
CA LEU A 1007 68.57 -41.69 -5.03
C LEU A 1007 68.49 -41.42 -6.55
N PHE A 1008 69.45 -40.69 -7.11
CA PHE A 1008 69.50 -40.35 -8.54
C PHE A 1008 70.37 -41.31 -9.39
N THR A 1009 71.01 -42.32 -8.79
CA THR A 1009 71.89 -43.27 -9.51
C THR A 1009 71.48 -44.73 -9.42
N GLU A 1010 70.64 -45.13 -8.45
CA GLU A 1010 70.23 -46.52 -8.18
C GLU A 1010 69.58 -47.24 -9.39
N HIS A 1011 69.10 -46.49 -10.39
CA HIS A 1011 68.41 -47.04 -11.57
C HIS A 1011 69.15 -46.75 -12.91
N LEU A 1012 70.37 -46.20 -12.88
CA LEU A 1012 71.14 -45.84 -14.08
C LEU A 1012 72.41 -46.70 -14.25
N PRO A 1013 72.70 -47.23 -15.45
CA PRO A 1013 73.88 -48.09 -15.67
C PRO A 1013 75.22 -47.33 -15.72
N ASN A 1014 75.19 -46.00 -15.70
CA ASN A 1014 76.35 -45.12 -15.60
C ASN A 1014 75.98 -43.92 -14.71
N ARG A 1015 76.94 -43.40 -13.91
CA ARG A 1015 76.76 -42.13 -13.19
C ARG A 1015 76.43 -40.99 -14.18
N PRO A 1016 75.39 -40.17 -13.96
CA PRO A 1016 75.06 -39.05 -14.83
C PRO A 1016 76.11 -37.94 -14.71
N THR A 1017 76.31 -37.13 -15.75
CA THR A 1017 77.30 -36.04 -15.71
C THR A 1017 76.86 -34.84 -14.86
N TYR A 1018 75.55 -34.71 -14.63
CA TYR A 1018 74.93 -33.71 -13.76
C TYR A 1018 73.67 -34.27 -13.10
N ILE A 1019 73.27 -33.69 -11.98
CA ILE A 1019 72.05 -34.02 -11.22
C ILE A 1019 71.33 -32.70 -10.90
N VAL A 1020 69.99 -32.67 -11.00
CA VAL A 1020 69.16 -31.51 -10.69
C VAL A 1020 68.01 -31.93 -9.79
N GLY A 1021 67.76 -31.18 -8.71
CA GLY A 1021 66.74 -31.51 -7.72
C GLY A 1021 66.35 -30.32 -6.86
N GLN A 1022 65.24 -30.45 -6.12
CA GLN A 1022 64.83 -29.43 -5.16
C GLN A 1022 65.55 -29.65 -3.84
N ILE A 1023 66.18 -28.61 -3.30
CA ILE A 1023 66.86 -28.64 -2.01
C ILE A 1023 65.85 -28.93 -0.91
N VAL A 1024 66.09 -30.00 -0.15
CA VAL A 1024 65.32 -30.33 1.07
C VAL A 1024 66.14 -30.08 2.34
N HIS A 1025 67.47 -30.13 2.25
CA HIS A 1025 68.36 -29.81 3.38
C HIS A 1025 69.71 -29.26 2.91
N ILE A 1026 70.31 -28.37 3.71
CA ILE A 1026 71.70 -27.90 3.55
C ILE A 1026 72.39 -28.02 4.92
N GLU A 1027 73.30 -28.97 5.04
CA GLU A 1027 74.16 -29.13 6.21
C GLU A 1027 75.45 -28.31 6.02
N ARG A 1028 75.91 -27.61 7.05
CA ARG A 1028 77.18 -26.85 7.04
C ARG A 1028 78.22 -27.58 7.88
N GLN A 1029 79.32 -27.99 7.24
CA GLN A 1029 80.45 -28.68 7.86
C GLN A 1029 81.74 -27.87 7.71
N ALA A 1030 82.76 -28.21 8.50
CA ALA A 1030 84.08 -27.58 8.44
C ALA A 1030 85.20 -28.62 8.60
N VAL A 1031 86.28 -28.45 7.85
CA VAL A 1031 87.42 -29.38 7.86
C VAL A 1031 88.21 -29.25 9.17
N LYS A 1032 87.94 -30.18 10.10
CA LYS A 1032 88.62 -30.27 11.40
C LYS A 1032 90.14 -30.51 11.23
N GLN A 1033 90.91 -30.07 12.22
CA GLN A 1033 92.38 -30.09 12.20
C GLN A 1033 92.89 -31.23 13.09
N ASN A 1034 93.67 -32.16 12.53
CA ASN A 1034 94.18 -33.31 13.28
C ASN A 1034 95.30 -32.90 14.27
N LEU A 1035 95.01 -33.03 15.56
CA LEU A 1035 96.00 -33.02 16.65
C LEU A 1035 96.34 -34.48 17.01
N ALA A 1036 97.63 -34.83 17.06
CA ALA A 1036 98.09 -36.21 17.24
C ALA A 1036 99.26 -36.33 18.23
N SER A 1037 99.08 -37.19 19.24
CA SER A 1037 100.08 -37.65 20.21
C SER A 1037 99.50 -38.86 20.95
N SER A 1038 99.87 -40.09 20.60
CA SER A 1038 100.92 -40.93 21.25
C SER A 1038 100.43 -41.73 22.48
N SER A 1039 100.77 -43.01 22.73
CA SER A 1039 101.45 -44.11 21.99
C SER A 1039 101.53 -45.37 22.93
N MET A 1040 101.93 -46.63 22.60
CA MET A 1040 102.47 -47.32 21.40
C MET A 1040 102.00 -48.81 21.36
N SER A 1041 101.75 -49.38 20.17
CA SER A 1041 102.08 -50.78 19.76
C SER A 1041 101.42 -52.00 20.48
N THR A 1042 101.30 -53.22 19.91
CA THR A 1042 102.08 -53.92 18.84
C THR A 1042 101.24 -54.83 17.92
N SER A 1043 101.70 -54.99 16.66
CA SER A 1043 101.47 -56.12 15.69
C SER A 1043 100.04 -56.42 15.19
N SER A 1044 99.80 -56.77 13.91
CA SER A 1044 100.70 -56.93 12.75
C SER A 1044 99.97 -56.91 11.38
N SER A 1045 100.71 -56.55 10.32
CA SER A 1045 100.40 -56.74 8.87
C SER A 1045 99.33 -55.83 8.25
N GLY A 1046 99.56 -55.32 7.01
CA GLY A 1046 98.39 -54.91 6.20
C GLY A 1046 98.50 -53.98 4.98
N THR A 1047 99.57 -53.19 4.78
CA THR A 1047 99.78 -52.33 3.57
C THR A 1047 98.95 -51.03 3.47
N THR A 1048 99.54 -50.01 2.84
CA THR A 1048 98.96 -48.72 2.37
C THR A 1048 98.25 -47.83 3.40
N THR A 1049 99.02 -46.92 4.00
CA THR A 1049 98.53 -45.68 4.60
C THR A 1049 97.96 -44.72 3.54
N THR A 1050 96.67 -44.41 3.59
CA THR A 1050 96.10 -43.18 2.99
C THR A 1050 95.96 -42.10 4.06
N ILE A 1051 96.28 -40.86 3.69
CA ILE A 1051 96.19 -39.69 4.59
C ILE A 1051 94.71 -39.31 4.74
N THR A 1052 94.25 -39.06 5.97
CA THR A 1052 92.87 -38.64 6.26
C THR A 1052 92.64 -37.15 5.94
N THR A 1053 92.76 -36.78 4.67
CA THR A 1053 92.08 -35.61 4.13
C THR A 1053 90.57 -35.81 4.19
N ASN A 1054 89.80 -34.72 4.25
CA ASN A 1054 88.34 -34.79 4.04
C ASN A 1054 88.03 -35.35 2.64
N PRO A 1055 86.84 -35.95 2.41
CA PRO A 1055 86.51 -36.60 1.14
C PRO A 1055 86.61 -35.67 -0.08
N TYR A 1056 86.45 -34.36 0.10
CA TYR A 1056 86.45 -33.37 -0.99
C TYR A 1056 87.83 -32.70 -1.24
N GLY A 1057 88.90 -33.12 -0.53
CA GLY A 1057 90.27 -32.65 -0.75
C GLY A 1057 90.59 -31.23 -0.25
N LEU A 1058 89.70 -30.61 0.53
CA LEU A 1058 89.84 -29.22 1.00
C LEU A 1058 90.91 -29.05 2.10
N SER A 1059 91.40 -27.82 2.32
CA SER A 1059 92.33 -27.52 3.42
C SER A 1059 91.64 -27.43 4.79
N SER A 1060 92.36 -27.73 5.87
CA SER A 1060 91.87 -27.56 7.25
C SER A 1060 91.43 -26.13 7.53
N GLY A 1061 90.28 -25.97 8.22
CA GLY A 1061 89.65 -24.68 8.46
C GLY A 1061 88.73 -24.18 7.32
N CYS A 1062 88.68 -24.85 6.17
CA CYS A 1062 87.67 -24.55 5.15
C CYS A 1062 86.29 -25.06 5.58
N GLU A 1063 85.26 -24.25 5.32
CA GLU A 1063 83.87 -24.68 5.39
C GLU A 1063 83.42 -25.29 4.06
N TYR A 1064 82.50 -26.23 4.13
CA TYR A 1064 81.81 -26.83 3.00
C TYR A 1064 80.38 -27.20 3.40
N PHE A 1065 79.52 -27.35 2.40
CA PHE A 1065 78.11 -27.57 2.59
C PHE A 1065 77.72 -28.89 1.91
N ILE A 1066 77.01 -29.75 2.63
CA ILE A 1066 76.41 -30.97 2.07
C ILE A 1066 74.94 -30.67 1.81
N VAL A 1067 74.52 -30.78 0.56
CA VAL A 1067 73.17 -30.47 0.12
C VAL A 1067 72.42 -31.76 -0.20
N THR A 1068 71.33 -32.02 0.50
CA THR A 1068 70.38 -33.08 0.16
C THR A 1068 69.26 -32.47 -0.68
N ILE A 1069 69.07 -33.03 -1.87
CA ILE A 1069 68.00 -32.69 -2.81
C ILE A 1069 67.06 -33.89 -3.00
N ALA A 1070 65.78 -33.60 -3.20
CA ALA A 1070 64.79 -34.56 -3.68
C ALA A 1070 64.68 -34.52 -5.20
N MET A 1071 64.21 -35.62 -5.80
CA MET A 1071 63.75 -35.63 -7.19
C MET A 1071 62.63 -34.59 -7.37
N LEU A 1072 62.70 -33.84 -8.47
CA LEU A 1072 61.60 -32.97 -8.87
C LEU A 1072 60.41 -33.86 -9.25
N PRO A 1073 59.17 -33.54 -8.83
CA PRO A 1073 58.00 -34.28 -9.28
C PRO A 1073 57.82 -34.12 -10.79
N ASP A 1074 57.42 -35.19 -11.48
CA ASP A 1074 57.21 -35.21 -12.93
C ASP A 1074 56.14 -34.20 -13.37
N THR A 1075 56.57 -32.98 -13.68
CA THR A 1075 55.74 -31.99 -14.37
C THR A 1075 55.58 -32.43 -15.82
N SER A 1076 54.34 -32.76 -16.19
CA SER A 1076 54.01 -33.44 -17.44
C SER A 1076 54.25 -32.57 -18.69
N ILE A 1077 55.50 -32.49 -19.16
CA ILE A 1077 55.91 -31.76 -20.37
C ILE A 1077 56.63 -32.69 -21.37
N HIS A 1078 56.07 -33.88 -21.60
CA HIS A 1078 56.46 -34.74 -22.73
C HIS A 1078 55.26 -35.44 -23.39
N GLN A 1079 54.24 -34.66 -23.77
CA GLN A 1079 53.20 -35.17 -24.68
C GLN A 1079 52.52 -34.12 -25.57
N GLN A 1080 53.30 -33.30 -26.29
CA GLN A 1080 52.90 -32.78 -27.61
C GLN A 1080 54.11 -32.30 -28.42
N ALA A 1081 54.46 -33.07 -29.45
CA ALA A 1081 55.38 -32.67 -30.52
C ALA A 1081 54.92 -33.33 -31.83
N SER A 1082 54.44 -32.51 -32.76
CA SER A 1082 54.08 -32.83 -34.15
C SER A 1082 54.13 -31.54 -34.95
#